data_AF-C9RS46-F1
#
_entry.id   AF-C9RS46-F1
#
_cell.length_a   1.000
_cell.length_b   1.000
_cell.length_c   1.000
_cell.angle_alpha   90.00
_cell.angle_beta   90.00
_cell.angle_gamma   90.00
#
_symmetry.space_group_name_H-M   'P 1'
#
loop_
_entity.id
_entity.type
_entity.pdbx_description
1 polymer ?
#
loop_
_entity_poly.entity_id
_entity_poly.type
_entity_poly.pdbx_seq_one_letter_code
_entity_poly.pdbx_strand_id
1 'polypeptide(L)'
;MFRTKKSLASRILGTAALVCAVGFTSSFATTDNPLTLWYNSDAGTEFTNALPIGNGYMGGLIYGGVEKDYIGLNESTVWSGGPGDNNKQGAASHLKDARDALWRGDYRTAESIVSQYMIGPGPASFQPVGDLVISTSHKGSSNYRRELDLKTAIAKTTYTVGGVKHTREYFASYPDHVIVVHLSADKDGSVSFGATMTTPHRNNRMTSSGNTLIYDVTVNSIKFQNRLTVVADGGTVSVSNGNINVQGANSATLILTTATNFKSYNDVSGDPGAIASEIMSKVAKKSYEDLLAAHLKDYQTIFNRVKLDLGTADKSAGDITSTRVKNFNSTNDPSLVELHYQYGRYLLIASSRKGGQPANLQGIWNKDTNPIWGSKYTTNINLEMNYWPAESGNLEECVWPLIDKIKSMVPQGEKTAKVHWGVDEGWVEHHNTDLWNRSAPIDGAWGLWPTGAGWLTTHLWEHFLYNPTDKAYLQDVYSTMKGAALFFVNSLVEEPTTGNKYLVTAPSDSPENDHGGYNVCFGPTMDNQIIRDVLNYTIEASKILGVDEDVRAKMEATVKRLPPTKTGKYGQITEWLQDWDDPNNKNRHISHLYGLFPSAQITPEETPDLIKGAGVTLQQRGDDATGWSLAWKINFWARMHDGDHAYRMIRMLLTPSKTYNNLFDAHPPFQIDGNFGAVSGVNEMLMQSHNNRINLLPALPSQWANGSVKGIRARGGFEIDSMAWKGGKLTYVAIKSLVGSTLNVVSGTNKFSTSTVPGKVYEFDGNLKVTNAPFEPLEITDKIQAENYVAMDGVQIEEDSLGTPNIGWINDGDWTQYYVNIPAAGSYVLTGRVATGSEKESVITVTDSTGKILGTLSVDPAKSKGWNDWYESSTKITLPAGKQKLTFTYTGEDTYLCNVDWYNLKADPTALPQAKMHNASLSVSRVPYSHASIALMVNAPANDYVVHLVGVNGKFIGSQRGHGEGLAEFGVGAPLAPGMYFAIVKSASQQKTMKLTVH
;
A
#
# COMPACT_ATOMS: atom_id res chain seq x y z
N MET A 1 -4.45 -46.83 -56.53
CA MET A 1 -4.57 -48.28 -56.83
C MET A 1 -3.64 -49.09 -55.93
N PHE A 2 -3.74 -50.42 -55.92
CA PHE A 2 -3.21 -51.31 -54.87
C PHE A 2 -1.85 -51.97 -55.17
N ARG A 3 -1.20 -52.43 -54.08
CA ARG A 3 -0.34 -53.64 -53.94
C ARG A 3 1.13 -53.67 -54.41
N THR A 4 2.02 -53.38 -53.45
CA THR A 4 2.96 -54.35 -52.79
C THR A 4 3.71 -55.46 -53.57
N LYS A 5 5.03 -55.56 -53.32
CA LYS A 5 5.86 -56.76 -53.04
C LYS A 5 6.94 -56.30 -52.03
N LYS A 6 7.31 -57.01 -50.93
CA LYS A 6 8.01 -58.31 -50.76
C LYS A 6 9.39 -58.34 -51.47
N SER A 7 10.50 -58.78 -50.86
CA SER A 7 10.66 -59.78 -49.77
C SER A 7 11.97 -59.66 -48.93
N LEU A 8 12.00 -60.40 -47.80
CA LEU A 8 13.09 -61.18 -47.13
C LEU A 8 14.54 -61.08 -47.66
N ALA A 9 15.63 -61.25 -46.87
CA ALA A 9 15.88 -61.43 -45.41
C ALA A 9 17.44 -61.36 -45.17
N SER A 10 18.16 -61.89 -44.16
CA SER A 10 17.90 -62.79 -43.01
C SER A 10 19.05 -62.79 -41.97
N ARG A 11 18.79 -63.32 -40.74
CA ARG A 11 19.74 -63.85 -39.71
C ARG A 11 20.75 -62.86 -39.09
N ILE A 12 20.65 -62.45 -37.82
CA ILE A 12 20.74 -63.18 -36.52
C ILE A 12 22.19 -63.50 -36.09
N LEU A 13 22.78 -62.66 -35.23
CA LEU A 13 23.11 -62.95 -33.80
C LEU A 13 23.91 -61.78 -33.18
N GLY A 14 23.54 -61.32 -31.97
CA GLY A 14 24.25 -60.25 -31.25
C GLY A 14 23.57 -59.91 -29.92
N THR A 15 24.32 -60.03 -28.82
CA THR A 15 23.87 -59.89 -27.42
C THR A 15 23.05 -58.62 -27.13
N ALA A 16 21.94 -58.78 -26.41
CA ALA A 16 21.13 -57.66 -25.94
C ALA A 16 21.73 -57.00 -24.68
N ALA A 17 21.91 -55.68 -24.74
CA ALA A 17 22.07 -54.82 -23.57
C ALA A 17 20.97 -53.76 -23.63
N LEU A 18 20.01 -53.80 -22.71
CA LEU A 18 18.82 -52.96 -22.74
C LEU A 18 19.10 -51.59 -22.11
N VAL A 19 19.68 -50.67 -22.89
CA VAL A 19 19.79 -49.26 -22.49
C VAL A 19 18.43 -48.58 -22.72
N CYS A 20 17.72 -48.28 -21.64
CA CYS A 20 16.53 -47.43 -21.70
C CYS A 20 16.94 -46.03 -22.17
N ALA A 21 16.50 -45.63 -23.37
CA ALA A 21 16.70 -44.28 -23.86
C ALA A 21 15.85 -43.31 -23.04
N VAL A 22 16.49 -42.57 -22.12
CA VAL A 22 15.85 -41.45 -21.41
C VAL A 22 15.61 -40.34 -22.43
N GLY A 23 14.38 -40.23 -22.91
CA GLY A 23 13.94 -39.07 -23.66
C GLY A 23 13.93 -37.86 -22.74
N PHE A 24 14.92 -36.99 -22.88
CA PHE A 24 14.92 -35.68 -22.22
C PHE A 24 13.79 -34.83 -22.80
N THR A 25 12.62 -34.87 -22.13
CA THR A 25 11.62 -33.82 -22.26
C THR A 25 12.26 -32.52 -21.78
N SER A 26 12.28 -31.51 -22.64
CA SER A 26 12.71 -30.17 -22.27
C SER A 26 11.75 -29.62 -21.22
N SER A 27 12.18 -29.62 -19.96
CA SER A 27 11.45 -28.96 -18.89
C SER A 27 11.38 -27.47 -19.22
N PHE A 28 10.18 -26.98 -19.53
CA PHE A 28 9.94 -25.55 -19.57
C PHE A 28 10.13 -25.03 -18.15
N ALA A 29 11.13 -24.15 -17.95
CA ALA A 29 11.36 -23.55 -16.65
C ALA A 29 10.12 -22.74 -16.25
N THR A 30 9.49 -23.14 -15.15
CA THR A 30 8.56 -22.27 -14.42
C THR A 30 9.29 -20.97 -14.11
N THR A 31 8.61 -19.85 -14.28
CA THR A 31 9.18 -18.56 -13.89
C THR A 31 9.24 -18.48 -12.37
N ASP A 32 10.42 -18.66 -11.78
CA ASP A 32 10.68 -18.58 -10.32
C ASP A 32 10.33 -17.21 -9.69
N ASN A 33 9.83 -16.27 -10.49
CA ASN A 33 9.36 -14.97 -10.08
C ASN A 33 7.91 -14.76 -10.55
N PRO A 34 6.91 -14.68 -9.63
CA PRO A 34 5.53 -14.37 -10.01
C PRO A 34 5.34 -12.90 -10.43
N LEU A 35 6.26 -12.01 -10.04
CA LEU A 35 6.21 -10.56 -10.30
C LEU A 35 6.89 -10.18 -11.63
N THR A 36 6.60 -10.94 -12.69
CA THR A 36 7.13 -10.70 -14.04
C THR A 36 6.00 -10.72 -15.07
N LEU A 37 5.83 -9.61 -15.79
CA LEU A 37 5.01 -9.59 -17.00
C LEU A 37 5.83 -10.23 -18.13
N TRP A 38 5.30 -11.20 -18.88
CA TRP A 38 6.06 -11.79 -20.00
C TRP A 38 5.23 -12.33 -21.16
N TYR A 39 5.88 -12.36 -22.32
CA TYR A 39 5.32 -12.64 -23.64
C TYR A 39 6.29 -13.44 -24.50
N ASN A 40 5.75 -14.25 -25.41
CA ASN A 40 6.50 -15.03 -26.40
C ASN A 40 6.50 -14.39 -27.81
N SER A 41 6.11 -13.12 -27.92
CA SER A 41 6.21 -12.29 -29.14
C SER A 41 6.67 -10.86 -28.83
N ASP A 42 7.14 -10.15 -29.85
CA ASP A 42 7.26 -8.69 -29.80
C ASP A 42 5.88 -8.02 -29.76
N ALA A 43 5.88 -6.70 -29.54
CA ALA A 43 4.68 -5.88 -29.49
C ALA A 43 4.16 -5.44 -30.88
N GLY A 44 4.87 -5.75 -31.98
CA GLY A 44 4.62 -5.21 -33.31
C GLY A 44 4.73 -3.68 -33.32
N THR A 45 3.61 -3.02 -33.62
CA THR A 45 3.44 -1.56 -33.50
C THR A 45 2.40 -1.18 -32.45
N GLU A 46 1.90 -2.13 -31.67
CA GLU A 46 0.79 -1.93 -30.73
C GLU A 46 1.30 -1.37 -29.40
N PHE A 47 0.90 -0.14 -29.08
CA PHE A 47 1.25 0.56 -27.84
C PHE A 47 0.84 -0.25 -26.60
N THR A 48 -0.35 -0.85 -26.63
CA THR A 48 -0.93 -1.62 -25.52
C THR A 48 -0.31 -3.02 -25.36
N ASN A 49 0.67 -3.36 -26.21
CA ASN A 49 1.55 -4.52 -26.06
C ASN A 49 2.97 -4.12 -25.59
N ALA A 50 3.38 -2.85 -25.69
CA ALA A 50 4.71 -2.39 -25.31
C ALA A 50 4.86 -2.36 -23.78
N LEU A 51 6.07 -2.65 -23.28
CA LEU A 51 6.35 -2.66 -21.84
C LEU A 51 6.90 -1.31 -21.39
N PRO A 52 6.29 -0.63 -20.42
CA PRO A 52 6.83 0.62 -19.90
C PRO A 52 8.11 0.37 -19.09
N ILE A 53 9.00 1.36 -19.14
CA ILE A 53 10.06 1.64 -18.16
C ILE A 53 10.01 3.15 -17.86
N GLY A 54 10.44 3.57 -16.68
CA GLY A 54 10.50 4.99 -16.34
C GLY A 54 11.22 5.26 -15.03
N ASN A 55 11.64 6.51 -14.84
CA ASN A 55 12.36 6.98 -13.65
C ASN A 55 11.75 8.23 -13.00
N GLY A 56 10.47 8.53 -13.29
CA GLY A 56 9.78 9.75 -12.83
C GLY A 56 10.14 11.03 -13.58
N TYR A 57 11.18 11.02 -14.43
CA TYR A 57 11.51 12.11 -15.36
C TYR A 57 11.22 11.70 -16.81
N MET A 58 11.74 10.54 -17.22
CA MET A 58 11.66 10.01 -18.57
C MET A 58 10.96 8.66 -18.60
N GLY A 59 10.17 8.44 -19.66
CA GLY A 59 9.49 7.19 -19.95
C GLY A 59 10.07 6.53 -21.20
N GLY A 60 10.18 5.20 -21.16
CA GLY A 60 10.48 4.34 -22.31
C GLY A 60 9.36 3.31 -22.51
N LEU A 61 9.02 2.97 -23.75
CA LEU A 61 8.08 1.90 -24.11
C LEU A 61 8.77 0.85 -24.99
N ILE A 62 9.01 -0.34 -24.45
CA ILE A 62 9.84 -1.39 -25.06
C ILE A 62 8.98 -2.34 -25.91
N TYR A 63 9.16 -2.26 -27.23
CA TYR A 63 8.47 -3.14 -28.18
C TYR A 63 9.17 -4.50 -28.34
N GLY A 64 10.50 -4.54 -28.27
CA GLY A 64 11.35 -5.75 -28.30
C GLY A 64 11.54 -6.37 -29.69
N GLY A 65 11.32 -5.61 -30.76
CA GLY A 65 11.35 -6.12 -32.13
C GLY A 65 12.74 -6.66 -32.53
N VAL A 66 12.79 -7.89 -33.05
CA VAL A 66 14.07 -8.59 -33.32
C VAL A 66 14.89 -7.89 -34.39
N GLU A 67 14.33 -7.72 -35.60
CA GLU A 67 15.04 -7.07 -36.71
C GLU A 67 15.19 -5.57 -36.47
N LYS A 68 14.11 -4.93 -36.03
CA LYS A 68 14.02 -3.51 -35.73
C LYS A 68 13.24 -3.32 -34.44
N ASP A 69 13.89 -2.70 -33.45
CA ASP A 69 13.30 -2.37 -32.17
C ASP A 69 12.89 -0.90 -32.11
N TYR A 70 11.89 -0.64 -31.29
CA TYR A 70 11.45 0.70 -30.95
C TYR A 70 11.40 0.82 -29.43
N ILE A 71 11.98 1.91 -28.93
CA ILE A 71 11.84 2.37 -27.56
C ILE A 71 11.14 3.72 -27.68
N GLY A 72 9.81 3.76 -27.49
CA GLY A 72 9.05 5.01 -27.52
C GLY A 72 9.46 5.89 -26.33
N LEU A 73 9.77 7.16 -26.56
CA LEU A 73 10.38 8.06 -25.57
C LEU A 73 9.43 9.17 -25.13
N ASN A 74 9.44 9.43 -23.82
CA ASN A 74 8.75 10.54 -23.17
C ASN A 74 9.69 11.24 -22.16
N GLU A 75 9.46 12.53 -21.92
CA GLU A 75 10.00 13.26 -20.78
C GLU A 75 8.86 14.13 -20.21
N SER A 76 8.72 14.12 -18.89
CA SER A 76 7.61 14.66 -18.09
C SER A 76 7.23 16.13 -18.36
N THR A 77 8.14 16.95 -18.88
CA THR A 77 7.94 18.38 -19.17
C THR A 77 7.77 18.71 -20.66
N VAL A 78 7.71 17.70 -21.55
CA VAL A 78 7.41 17.90 -22.98
C VAL A 78 5.90 18.03 -23.22
N TRP A 79 5.42 19.28 -23.19
CA TRP A 79 4.01 19.64 -23.40
C TRP A 79 3.87 20.75 -24.47
N SER A 80 2.68 20.86 -25.07
CA SER A 80 2.34 21.94 -26.01
C SER A 80 2.10 23.28 -25.30
N GLY A 81 1.99 24.36 -26.09
CA GLY A 81 1.72 25.71 -25.58
C GLY A 81 2.91 26.35 -24.84
N GLY A 82 2.61 27.18 -23.83
CA GLY A 82 3.61 27.92 -23.06
C GLY A 82 3.03 28.63 -21.83
N PRO A 83 3.87 29.32 -21.03
CA PRO A 83 3.44 30.06 -19.85
C PRO A 83 2.28 31.03 -20.09
N GLY A 84 1.28 31.00 -19.21
CA GLY A 84 0.10 31.86 -19.27
C GLY A 84 -1.14 31.15 -18.76
N ASP A 85 -2.07 31.89 -18.16
CA ASP A 85 -3.37 31.38 -17.73
C ASP A 85 -4.40 31.32 -18.88
N ASN A 86 -5.54 30.68 -18.61
CA ASN A 86 -6.70 30.56 -19.50
C ASN A 86 -7.92 31.34 -18.99
N ASN A 87 -7.73 32.43 -18.23
CA ASN A 87 -8.86 33.11 -17.58
C ASN A 87 -9.79 33.82 -18.58
N LYS A 88 -11.09 33.58 -18.45
CA LYS A 88 -12.17 34.21 -19.20
C LYS A 88 -12.50 35.57 -18.59
N GLN A 89 -11.87 36.61 -19.13
CA GLN A 89 -12.04 37.99 -18.65
C GLN A 89 -13.52 38.41 -18.62
N GLY A 90 -13.97 38.94 -17.49
CA GLY A 90 -15.37 39.33 -17.24
C GLY A 90 -16.28 38.23 -16.68
N ALA A 91 -15.80 37.00 -16.49
CA ALA A 91 -16.61 35.90 -15.96
C ALA A 91 -17.30 36.24 -14.62
N ALA A 92 -16.60 36.89 -13.68
CA ALA A 92 -17.17 37.27 -12.38
C ALA A 92 -18.42 38.17 -12.46
N SER A 93 -18.54 39.05 -13.47
CA SER A 93 -19.74 39.91 -13.60
C SER A 93 -21.01 39.15 -13.97
N HIS A 94 -20.90 37.91 -14.48
CA HIS A 94 -22.04 37.07 -14.86
C HIS A 94 -22.52 36.11 -13.76
N LEU A 95 -21.77 35.99 -12.66
CA LEU A 95 -22.13 35.14 -11.51
C LEU A 95 -23.54 35.45 -10.98
N LYS A 96 -23.89 36.74 -10.86
CA LYS A 96 -25.19 37.15 -10.34
C LYS A 96 -26.33 36.65 -11.23
N ASP A 97 -26.21 36.80 -12.55
CA ASP A 97 -27.29 36.43 -13.48
C ASP A 97 -27.44 34.91 -13.60
N ALA A 98 -26.32 34.17 -13.55
CA ALA A 98 -26.35 32.70 -13.46
C ALA A 98 -26.99 32.21 -12.15
N ARG A 99 -26.62 32.80 -11.01
CA ARG A 99 -27.21 32.51 -9.69
C ARG A 99 -28.72 32.84 -9.67
N ASP A 100 -29.10 34.01 -10.16
CA ASP A 100 -30.51 34.43 -10.26
C ASP A 100 -31.35 33.52 -11.17
N ALA A 101 -30.76 32.93 -12.21
CA ALA A 101 -31.41 31.91 -13.03
C ALA A 101 -31.60 30.60 -12.27
N LEU A 102 -30.55 30.10 -11.58
CA LEU A 102 -30.60 28.91 -10.71
C LEU A 102 -31.66 29.05 -9.62
N TRP A 103 -31.74 30.19 -8.93
CA TRP A 103 -32.73 30.47 -7.87
C TRP A 103 -34.18 30.44 -8.34
N ARG A 104 -34.43 30.58 -9.66
CA ARG A 104 -35.76 30.48 -10.28
C ARG A 104 -36.00 29.14 -10.99
N GLY A 105 -35.04 28.22 -10.95
CA GLY A 105 -35.10 26.94 -11.66
C GLY A 105 -34.89 27.03 -13.17
N ASP A 106 -34.33 28.14 -13.68
CA ASP A 106 -34.02 28.33 -15.10
C ASP A 106 -32.60 27.85 -15.42
N TYR A 107 -32.41 26.53 -15.32
CA TYR A 107 -31.13 25.86 -15.56
C TYR A 107 -30.62 26.05 -17.00
N ARG A 108 -31.52 26.25 -17.97
CA ARG A 108 -31.17 26.58 -19.35
C ARG A 108 -30.47 27.92 -19.45
N THR A 109 -31.01 28.97 -18.84
CA THR A 109 -30.36 30.29 -18.83
C THR A 109 -29.06 30.23 -18.02
N ALA A 110 -29.04 29.54 -16.87
CA ALA A 110 -27.82 29.37 -16.09
C ALA A 110 -26.69 28.69 -16.89
N GLU A 111 -26.95 27.54 -17.52
CA GLU A 111 -25.97 26.81 -18.32
C GLU A 111 -25.52 27.58 -19.57
N SER A 112 -26.44 28.31 -20.21
CA SER A 112 -26.13 29.21 -21.32
C SER A 112 -25.17 30.33 -20.91
N ILE A 113 -25.39 30.95 -19.74
CA ILE A 113 -24.51 31.98 -19.18
C ILE A 113 -23.12 31.41 -18.86
N VAL A 114 -23.06 30.26 -18.18
CA VAL A 114 -21.79 29.58 -17.87
C VAL A 114 -21.00 29.27 -19.15
N SER A 115 -21.65 28.63 -20.12
CA SER A 115 -21.04 28.22 -21.40
C SER A 115 -20.46 29.40 -22.18
N GLN A 116 -21.18 30.52 -22.25
CA GLN A 116 -20.77 31.69 -23.01
C GLN A 116 -19.71 32.54 -22.30
N TYR A 117 -19.90 32.81 -21.00
CA TYR A 117 -19.18 33.86 -20.29
C TYR A 117 -18.19 33.37 -19.24
N MET A 118 -18.22 32.09 -18.83
CA MET A 118 -17.35 31.57 -17.77
C MET A 118 -16.32 30.54 -18.22
N ILE A 119 -16.56 29.80 -19.32
CA ILE A 119 -15.59 28.83 -19.85
C ILE A 119 -14.44 29.53 -20.60
N GLY A 120 -13.21 29.12 -20.30
CA GLY A 120 -11.95 29.56 -20.90
C GLY A 120 -11.41 28.60 -21.98
N PRO A 121 -10.31 28.97 -22.68
CA PRO A 121 -9.68 28.09 -23.66
C PRO A 121 -9.06 26.84 -23.01
N GLY A 122 -9.01 25.77 -23.80
CA GLY A 122 -8.49 24.46 -23.39
C GLY A 122 -6.99 24.45 -23.04
N PRO A 123 -6.55 23.42 -22.30
CA PRO A 123 -5.21 23.30 -21.75
C PRO A 123 -4.18 22.81 -22.78
N ALA A 124 -2.93 22.75 -22.35
CA ALA A 124 -1.85 22.08 -23.07
C ALA A 124 -2.00 20.55 -23.01
N SER A 125 -1.44 19.89 -24.02
CA SER A 125 -1.35 18.44 -24.10
C SER A 125 0.08 17.98 -23.80
N PHE A 126 0.23 16.89 -23.07
CA PHE A 126 1.48 16.14 -22.97
C PHE A 126 1.83 15.51 -24.33
N GLN A 127 3.11 15.42 -24.69
CA GLN A 127 3.54 14.94 -26.01
C GLN A 127 4.77 14.00 -25.94
N PRO A 128 4.90 13.05 -26.88
CA PRO A 128 6.10 12.22 -27.02
C PRO A 128 7.35 13.06 -27.32
N VAL A 129 8.50 12.58 -26.85
CA VAL A 129 9.83 13.02 -27.30
C VAL A 129 10.09 12.49 -28.71
N GLY A 130 9.72 11.23 -28.96
CA GLY A 130 9.99 10.51 -30.19
C GLY A 130 10.28 9.03 -29.92
N ASP A 131 11.24 8.44 -30.62
CA ASP A 131 11.66 7.06 -30.39
C ASP A 131 13.19 6.92 -30.47
N LEU A 132 13.75 5.99 -29.69
CA LEU A 132 15.04 5.38 -29.98
C LEU A 132 14.79 4.12 -30.83
N VAL A 133 15.47 4.05 -31.98
CA VAL A 133 15.29 2.99 -32.97
C VAL A 133 16.58 2.19 -33.09
N ILE A 134 16.51 0.87 -32.85
CA ILE A 134 17.65 -0.05 -32.99
C ILE A 134 17.36 -0.99 -34.16
N SER A 135 18.31 -1.15 -35.10
CA SER A 135 18.14 -1.99 -36.29
C SER A 135 19.27 -2.99 -36.44
N THR A 136 18.94 -4.26 -36.68
CA THR A 136 19.90 -5.37 -36.80
C THR A 136 19.75 -6.08 -38.16
N SER A 137 20.75 -6.87 -38.54
CA SER A 137 20.67 -7.75 -39.73
C SER A 137 20.05 -9.11 -39.42
N HIS A 138 19.53 -9.33 -38.20
CA HIS A 138 18.98 -10.60 -37.78
C HIS A 138 17.71 -10.97 -38.56
N LYS A 139 17.55 -12.27 -38.85
CA LYS A 139 16.40 -12.86 -39.55
C LYS A 139 16.06 -14.21 -38.93
N GLY A 140 14.77 -14.57 -38.88
CA GLY A 140 14.30 -15.92 -38.53
C GLY A 140 14.69 -16.40 -37.14
N SER A 141 14.38 -15.62 -36.10
CA SER A 141 14.68 -15.96 -34.71
C SER A 141 13.83 -17.09 -34.13
N SER A 142 14.42 -17.86 -33.21
CA SER A 142 13.73 -18.79 -32.31
C SER A 142 13.89 -18.38 -30.84
N ASN A 143 13.27 -19.13 -29.92
CA ASN A 143 13.39 -18.95 -28.47
C ASN A 143 13.11 -17.52 -27.98
N TYR A 144 12.18 -16.82 -28.63
CA TYR A 144 11.85 -15.44 -28.29
C TYR A 144 11.13 -15.37 -26.93
N ARG A 145 11.59 -14.45 -26.07
CA ARG A 145 10.93 -14.04 -24.83
C ARG A 145 11.14 -12.55 -24.61
N ARG A 146 10.08 -11.85 -24.21
CA ARG A 146 10.12 -10.46 -23.75
C ARG A 146 9.40 -10.33 -22.42
N GLU A 147 9.98 -9.61 -21.48
CA GLU A 147 9.51 -9.54 -20.11
C GLU A 147 9.80 -8.19 -19.45
N LEU A 148 9.09 -7.90 -18.36
CA LEU A 148 9.37 -6.82 -17.40
C LEU A 148 9.33 -7.43 -16.01
N ASP A 149 10.47 -7.41 -15.31
CA ASP A 149 10.58 -7.87 -13.93
C ASP A 149 10.36 -6.71 -12.95
N LEU A 150 9.27 -6.78 -12.17
CA LEU A 150 8.92 -5.75 -11.20
C LEU A 150 9.82 -5.79 -9.96
N LYS A 151 10.60 -6.85 -9.71
CA LYS A 151 11.61 -6.86 -8.62
C LYS A 151 12.88 -6.10 -8.97
N THR A 152 13.09 -5.76 -10.25
CA THR A 152 14.30 -5.05 -10.72
C THR A 152 14.00 -3.79 -11.54
N ALA A 153 12.76 -3.57 -12.00
CA ALA A 153 12.40 -2.52 -12.96
C ALA A 153 13.20 -2.61 -14.28
N ILE A 154 13.56 -3.83 -14.67
CA ILE A 154 14.28 -4.12 -15.92
C ILE A 154 13.32 -4.79 -16.89
N ALA A 155 13.11 -4.16 -18.05
CA ALA A 155 12.57 -4.84 -19.21
C ALA A 155 13.68 -5.66 -19.88
N LYS A 156 13.33 -6.79 -20.50
CA LYS A 156 14.29 -7.70 -21.14
C LYS A 156 13.72 -8.32 -22.40
N THR A 157 14.58 -8.53 -23.40
CA THR A 157 14.25 -9.25 -24.63
C THR A 157 15.37 -10.23 -24.94
N THR A 158 15.03 -11.51 -25.11
CA THR A 158 15.98 -12.57 -25.49
C THR A 158 15.47 -13.34 -26.70
N TYR A 159 16.36 -13.67 -27.64
CA TYR A 159 16.05 -14.48 -28.81
C TYR A 159 17.31 -15.22 -29.32
N THR A 160 17.13 -16.28 -30.09
CA THR A 160 18.23 -17.03 -30.74
C THR A 160 18.21 -16.80 -32.25
N VAL A 161 19.35 -16.41 -32.85
CA VAL A 161 19.52 -16.22 -34.30
C VAL A 161 20.85 -16.86 -34.72
N GLY A 162 20.86 -17.67 -35.78
CA GLY A 162 22.08 -18.33 -36.28
C GLY A 162 22.77 -19.26 -35.27
N GLY A 163 22.08 -19.67 -34.20
CA GLY A 163 22.64 -20.45 -33.09
C GLY A 163 23.24 -19.61 -31.95
N VAL A 164 23.23 -18.28 -32.05
CA VAL A 164 23.67 -17.33 -31.01
C VAL A 164 22.44 -16.83 -30.25
N LYS A 165 22.48 -16.84 -28.91
CA LYS A 165 21.49 -16.16 -28.05
C LYS A 165 21.88 -14.71 -27.86
N HIS A 166 20.99 -13.81 -28.25
CA HIS A 166 21.10 -12.38 -27.97
C HIS A 166 20.21 -12.01 -26.78
N THR A 167 20.67 -11.03 -26.01
CA THR A 167 19.92 -10.42 -24.90
C THR A 167 19.94 -8.90 -25.06
N ARG A 168 18.82 -8.26 -24.72
CA ARG A 168 18.69 -6.81 -24.56
C ARG A 168 18.07 -6.54 -23.19
N GLU A 169 18.69 -5.68 -22.39
CA GLU A 169 18.20 -5.24 -21.08
C GLU A 169 17.97 -3.73 -21.13
N TYR A 170 16.82 -3.27 -20.63
CA TYR A 170 16.40 -1.87 -20.70
C TYR A 170 15.92 -1.41 -19.32
N PHE A 171 16.45 -0.29 -18.82
CA PHE A 171 15.97 0.34 -17.59
C PHE A 171 16.15 1.86 -17.65
N ALA A 172 15.43 2.57 -16.78
CA ALA A 172 15.57 4.01 -16.60
C ALA A 172 16.12 4.27 -15.19
N SER A 173 17.38 4.70 -15.07
CA SER A 173 18.00 4.99 -13.78
C SER A 173 17.51 6.33 -13.27
N TYR A 174 16.87 6.36 -12.10
CA TYR A 174 16.56 7.59 -11.37
C TYR A 174 17.83 8.31 -10.88
N PRO A 175 18.80 7.64 -10.19
CA PRO A 175 20.01 8.31 -9.70
C PRO A 175 20.92 8.93 -10.77
N ASP A 176 20.81 8.48 -12.02
CA ASP A 176 21.70 8.89 -13.13
C ASP A 176 20.99 9.73 -14.22
N HIS A 177 19.67 9.92 -14.13
CA HIS A 177 18.86 10.62 -15.15
C HIS A 177 19.10 10.12 -16.59
N VAL A 178 19.19 8.80 -16.78
CA VAL A 178 19.38 8.15 -18.10
C VAL A 178 18.46 6.95 -18.30
N ILE A 179 18.04 6.74 -19.55
CA ILE A 179 17.58 5.45 -20.05
C ILE A 179 18.81 4.69 -20.57
N VAL A 180 18.94 3.43 -20.15
CA VAL A 180 20.04 2.53 -20.53
C VAL A 180 19.46 1.37 -21.34
N VAL A 181 20.12 1.02 -22.45
CA VAL A 181 19.84 -0.21 -23.21
C VAL A 181 21.15 -0.96 -23.43
N HIS A 182 21.29 -2.12 -22.81
CA HIS A 182 22.46 -2.98 -22.94
C HIS A 182 22.15 -4.18 -23.85
N LEU A 183 22.98 -4.40 -24.87
CA LEU A 183 22.87 -5.50 -25.82
C LEU A 183 24.08 -6.43 -25.67
N SER A 184 23.83 -7.72 -25.53
CA SER A 184 24.86 -8.75 -25.39
C SER A 184 24.52 -10.01 -26.19
N ALA A 185 25.52 -10.88 -26.39
CA ALA A 185 25.36 -12.18 -27.02
C ALA A 185 26.12 -13.25 -26.22
N ASP A 186 25.71 -14.53 -26.33
CA ASP A 186 26.44 -15.67 -25.76
C ASP A 186 27.69 -16.09 -26.56
N LYS A 187 28.12 -15.23 -27.50
CA LYS A 187 29.29 -15.42 -28.34
C LYS A 187 29.93 -14.07 -28.71
N ASP A 188 31.20 -13.91 -28.38
CA ASP A 188 32.04 -12.76 -28.70
C ASP A 188 31.94 -12.34 -30.18
N GLY A 189 32.06 -11.03 -30.41
CA GLY A 189 31.96 -10.41 -31.73
C GLY A 189 30.59 -10.48 -32.41
N SER A 190 29.55 -10.99 -31.76
CA SER A 190 28.23 -11.23 -32.38
C SER A 190 27.21 -10.09 -32.19
N VAL A 191 27.57 -8.97 -31.55
CA VAL A 191 26.71 -7.79 -31.43
C VAL A 191 27.03 -6.80 -32.55
N SER A 192 26.04 -6.54 -33.42
CA SER A 192 26.12 -5.54 -34.50
C SER A 192 24.75 -4.93 -34.79
N PHE A 193 24.66 -3.61 -34.85
CA PHE A 193 23.41 -2.87 -35.05
C PHE A 193 23.62 -1.42 -35.51
N GLY A 194 22.58 -0.82 -36.09
CA GLY A 194 22.42 0.62 -36.22
C GLY A 194 21.51 1.18 -35.13
N ALA A 195 21.76 2.40 -34.65
CA ALA A 195 20.91 3.10 -33.68
C ALA A 195 20.75 4.60 -34.04
N THR A 196 19.50 5.07 -34.04
CA THR A 196 19.13 6.46 -34.35
C THR A 196 17.91 6.91 -33.52
N MET A 197 17.55 8.19 -33.60
CA MET A 197 16.40 8.76 -32.89
C MET A 197 15.41 9.42 -33.86
N THR A 198 14.12 9.16 -33.67
CA THR A 198 13.00 9.79 -34.39
C THR A 198 12.28 10.79 -33.51
N THR A 199 11.48 11.69 -34.09
CA THR A 199 10.57 12.59 -33.36
C THR A 199 9.40 12.99 -34.29
N PRO A 200 8.17 13.14 -33.78
CA PRO A 200 7.04 13.63 -34.60
C PRO A 200 7.07 15.16 -34.82
N HIS A 201 7.95 15.88 -34.12
CA HIS A 201 7.99 17.35 -34.10
C HIS A 201 8.77 17.93 -35.29
N ARG A 202 8.17 18.90 -35.98
CA ARG A 202 8.73 19.47 -37.23
C ARG A 202 9.93 20.39 -37.04
N ASN A 203 10.03 21.07 -35.89
CA ASN A 203 11.16 21.95 -35.58
C ASN A 203 12.21 21.14 -34.81
N ASN A 204 13.12 20.51 -35.56
CA ASN A 204 14.15 19.64 -35.02
C ASN A 204 15.48 19.80 -35.80
N ARG A 205 16.58 19.37 -35.17
CA ARG A 205 17.92 19.31 -35.78
C ARG A 205 18.75 18.22 -35.11
N MET A 206 19.12 17.19 -35.87
CA MET A 206 20.11 16.20 -35.41
C MET A 206 21.53 16.62 -35.78
N THR A 207 22.47 16.38 -34.88
CA THR A 207 23.93 16.52 -35.06
C THR A 207 24.67 15.38 -34.35
N SER A 208 25.99 15.33 -34.46
CA SER A 208 26.83 14.35 -33.74
C SER A 208 28.09 14.98 -33.17
N SER A 209 28.62 14.37 -32.10
CA SER A 209 29.90 14.71 -31.50
C SER A 209 30.56 13.44 -30.95
N GLY A 210 31.65 13.00 -31.57
CA GLY A 210 32.24 11.69 -31.30
C GLY A 210 31.21 10.55 -31.45
N ASN A 211 31.14 9.67 -30.45
CA ASN A 211 30.17 8.57 -30.39
C ASN A 211 28.78 8.98 -29.88
N THR A 212 28.44 10.28 -29.89
CA THR A 212 27.16 10.82 -29.41
C THR A 212 26.33 11.37 -30.57
N LEU A 213 25.08 10.93 -30.70
CA LEU A 213 24.05 11.67 -31.45
C LEU A 213 23.39 12.68 -30.51
N ILE A 214 23.18 13.90 -31.02
CA ILE A 214 22.55 15.01 -30.31
C ILE A 214 21.34 15.44 -31.13
N TYR A 215 20.16 15.50 -30.52
CA TYR A 215 18.92 15.87 -31.22
C TYR A 215 18.22 17.04 -30.51
N ASP A 216 18.35 18.23 -31.09
CA ASP A 216 17.63 19.43 -30.64
C ASP A 216 16.21 19.43 -31.22
N VAL A 217 15.21 19.72 -30.39
CA VAL A 217 13.79 19.77 -30.79
C VAL A 217 13.08 20.93 -30.08
N THR A 218 12.08 21.54 -30.72
CA THR A 218 11.23 22.58 -30.13
C THR A 218 9.74 22.27 -30.32
N VAL A 219 9.01 22.30 -29.20
CA VAL A 219 7.56 22.08 -29.07
C VAL A 219 6.95 23.32 -28.41
N ASN A 220 6.39 24.22 -29.23
CA ASN A 220 5.93 25.53 -28.79
C ASN A 220 6.98 26.28 -27.94
N SER A 221 6.76 26.44 -26.63
CA SER A 221 7.71 27.08 -25.70
C SER A 221 8.74 26.12 -25.09
N ILE A 222 8.50 24.80 -25.15
CA ILE A 222 9.45 23.79 -24.70
C ILE A 222 10.52 23.57 -25.78
N LYS A 223 11.78 23.51 -25.36
CA LYS A 223 12.94 23.05 -26.12
C LYS A 223 13.54 21.89 -25.37
N PHE A 224 13.88 20.82 -26.08
CA PHE A 224 14.58 19.68 -25.49
C PHE A 224 15.76 19.24 -26.34
N GLN A 225 16.74 18.65 -25.68
CA GLN A 225 17.89 18.03 -26.33
C GLN A 225 18.00 16.58 -25.85
N ASN A 226 17.88 15.64 -26.79
CA ASN A 226 18.25 14.25 -26.55
C ASN A 226 19.76 14.09 -26.79
N ARG A 227 20.42 13.29 -25.94
CA ARG A 227 21.77 12.78 -26.22
C ARG A 227 21.78 11.27 -26.10
N LEU A 228 22.23 10.60 -27.16
CA LEU A 228 22.42 9.16 -27.23
C LEU A 228 23.91 8.87 -27.45
N THR A 229 24.57 8.23 -26.50
CA THR A 229 25.96 7.78 -26.61
C THR A 229 26.02 6.26 -26.58
N VAL A 230 27.00 5.67 -27.29
CA VAL A 230 27.23 4.21 -27.27
C VAL A 230 28.65 3.89 -26.82
N VAL A 231 28.74 2.99 -25.84
CA VAL A 231 29.97 2.33 -25.39
C VAL A 231 29.88 0.86 -25.78
N ALA A 232 30.92 0.31 -26.42
CA ALA A 232 30.97 -1.09 -26.83
C ALA A 232 32.19 -1.78 -26.22
N ASP A 233 32.02 -3.05 -25.82
CA ASP A 233 33.13 -3.94 -25.56
C ASP A 233 33.50 -4.70 -26.85
N GLY A 234 34.77 -4.60 -27.25
CA GLY A 234 35.23 -5.07 -28.55
C GLY A 234 34.59 -4.34 -29.74
N GLY A 235 34.82 -4.89 -30.94
CA GLY A 235 34.25 -4.37 -32.18
C GLY A 235 34.67 -2.96 -32.55
N THR A 236 33.77 -2.25 -33.23
CA THR A 236 33.93 -0.85 -33.63
C THR A 236 32.62 -0.09 -33.50
N VAL A 237 32.72 1.21 -33.19
CA VAL A 237 31.60 2.16 -33.15
C VAL A 237 31.90 3.31 -34.12
N SER A 238 30.91 3.73 -34.90
CA SER A 238 31.03 4.87 -35.82
C SER A 238 29.73 5.65 -35.89
N VAL A 239 29.79 6.97 -36.14
CA VAL A 239 28.60 7.83 -36.25
C VAL A 239 28.63 8.58 -37.57
N SER A 240 27.59 8.42 -38.37
CA SER A 240 27.45 9.08 -39.69
C SER A 240 25.98 9.25 -40.06
N ASN A 241 25.65 10.33 -40.78
CA ASN A 241 24.33 10.58 -41.37
C ASN A 241 23.13 10.43 -40.39
N GLY A 242 23.32 10.78 -39.10
CA GLY A 242 22.28 10.65 -38.07
C GLY A 242 22.11 9.24 -37.48
N ASN A 243 23.02 8.31 -37.75
CA ASN A 243 22.98 6.94 -37.24
C ASN A 243 24.32 6.56 -36.58
N ILE A 244 24.24 5.87 -35.44
CA ILE A 244 25.37 5.17 -34.81
C ILE A 244 25.40 3.75 -35.37
N ASN A 245 26.55 3.25 -35.78
CA ASN A 245 26.73 1.87 -36.24
C ASN A 245 27.74 1.17 -35.32
N VAL A 246 27.33 0.03 -34.74
CA VAL A 246 28.19 -0.89 -33.99
C VAL A 246 28.42 -2.14 -34.83
N GLN A 247 29.66 -2.58 -34.96
CA GLN A 247 30.03 -3.79 -35.71
C GLN A 247 31.01 -4.65 -34.92
N GLY A 248 30.73 -5.95 -34.82
CA GLY A 248 31.65 -6.95 -34.28
C GLY A 248 31.94 -6.84 -32.78
N ALA A 249 31.02 -6.31 -31.97
CA ALA A 249 31.19 -6.17 -30.52
C ALA A 249 30.78 -7.43 -29.75
N ASN A 250 31.26 -7.57 -28.51
CA ASN A 250 30.83 -8.61 -27.57
C ASN A 250 29.55 -8.16 -26.86
N SER A 251 29.53 -6.90 -26.42
CA SER A 251 28.36 -6.22 -25.88
C SER A 251 28.42 -4.72 -26.22
N ALA A 252 27.29 -4.03 -26.12
CA ALA A 252 27.25 -2.57 -26.21
C ALA A 252 26.12 -1.98 -25.37
N THR A 253 26.42 -0.85 -24.72
CA THR A 253 25.49 -0.10 -23.88
C THR A 253 25.19 1.25 -24.55
N LEU A 254 23.92 1.43 -24.92
CA LEU A 254 23.34 2.72 -25.30
C LEU A 254 22.95 3.45 -24.03
N ILE A 255 23.31 4.73 -23.95
CA ILE A 255 22.95 5.60 -22.83
C ILE A 255 22.29 6.85 -23.40
N LEU A 256 21.03 7.08 -23.01
CA LEU A 256 20.19 8.17 -23.48
C LEU A 256 19.76 9.07 -22.32
N THR A 257 19.85 10.39 -22.51
CA THR A 257 19.18 11.37 -21.65
C THR A 257 18.41 12.39 -22.49
N THR A 258 17.28 12.86 -21.95
CA THR A 258 16.47 13.95 -22.48
C THR A 258 16.40 15.04 -21.41
N ALA A 259 16.81 16.25 -21.76
CA ALA A 259 16.67 17.42 -20.89
C ALA A 259 15.91 18.54 -21.62
N THR A 260 15.16 19.35 -20.87
CA THR A 260 14.34 20.44 -21.41
C THR A 260 14.79 21.82 -20.90
N ASN A 261 14.20 22.89 -21.42
CA ASN A 261 14.35 24.25 -20.92
C ASN A 261 13.40 24.60 -19.76
N PHE A 262 12.54 23.67 -19.32
CA PHE A 262 11.55 23.92 -18.27
C PHE A 262 12.22 24.05 -16.90
N LYS A 263 11.77 25.02 -16.11
CA LYS A 263 12.12 25.18 -14.68
C LYS A 263 10.87 25.29 -13.81
N SER A 264 9.83 25.94 -14.31
CA SER A 264 8.53 26.09 -13.66
C SER A 264 7.46 26.43 -14.70
N TYR A 265 6.19 26.39 -14.29
CA TYR A 265 5.03 26.78 -15.10
C TYR A 265 5.13 28.21 -15.71
N ASN A 266 6.03 29.05 -15.19
CA ASN A 266 6.29 30.41 -15.65
C ASN A 266 7.75 30.70 -16.07
N ASP A 267 8.67 29.73 -15.99
CA ASP A 267 10.06 29.88 -16.44
C ASP A 267 10.50 28.73 -17.36
N VAL A 268 10.83 29.10 -18.61
CA VAL A 268 11.34 28.23 -19.68
C VAL A 268 12.74 28.67 -20.16
N SER A 269 13.51 29.32 -19.28
CA SER A 269 14.87 29.83 -19.54
C SER A 269 16.00 28.82 -19.24
N GLY A 270 15.70 27.53 -19.09
CA GLY A 270 16.72 26.49 -18.99
C GLY A 270 17.49 26.29 -20.29
N ASP A 271 18.73 25.80 -20.19
CA ASP A 271 19.52 25.34 -21.33
C ASP A 271 19.50 23.80 -21.36
N PRO A 272 18.67 23.16 -22.21
CA PRO A 272 18.61 21.70 -22.30
C PRO A 272 19.94 21.10 -22.76
N GLY A 273 20.72 21.83 -23.55
CA GLY A 273 22.02 21.38 -24.03
C GLY A 273 23.07 21.36 -22.93
N ALA A 274 23.09 22.35 -22.05
CA ALA A 274 23.93 22.36 -20.87
C ALA A 274 23.56 21.22 -19.90
N ILE A 275 22.28 21.07 -19.57
CA ILE A 275 21.77 20.05 -18.63
C ILE A 275 22.08 18.64 -19.15
N ALA A 276 21.74 18.33 -20.41
CA ALA A 276 22.06 17.03 -21.02
C ALA A 276 23.59 16.79 -21.09
N SER A 277 24.40 17.83 -21.28
CA SER A 277 25.86 17.70 -21.25
C SER A 277 26.39 17.39 -19.87
N GLU A 278 25.82 17.98 -18.82
CA GLU A 278 26.25 17.72 -17.45
C GLU A 278 25.93 16.28 -17.04
N ILE A 279 24.70 15.80 -17.32
CA ILE A 279 24.27 14.41 -17.05
C ILE A 279 25.21 13.42 -17.74
N MET A 280 25.41 13.57 -19.06
CA MET A 280 26.30 12.67 -19.79
C MET A 280 27.76 12.75 -19.31
N SER A 281 28.24 13.89 -18.81
CA SER A 281 29.59 14.02 -18.25
C SER A 281 29.79 13.31 -16.90
N LYS A 282 28.70 13.09 -16.14
CA LYS A 282 28.69 12.27 -14.91
C LYS A 282 28.65 10.79 -15.25
N VAL A 283 27.76 10.41 -16.17
CA VAL A 283 27.51 9.02 -16.57
C VAL A 283 28.64 8.42 -17.39
N ALA A 284 29.38 9.21 -18.18
CA ALA A 284 30.58 8.75 -18.91
C ALA A 284 31.77 8.28 -18.03
N LYS A 285 31.60 8.28 -16.69
CA LYS A 285 32.57 7.77 -15.70
C LYS A 285 32.14 6.45 -15.05
N LYS A 286 31.01 5.89 -15.47
CA LYS A 286 30.38 4.66 -14.94
C LYS A 286 30.40 3.55 -15.99
N SER A 287 30.53 2.30 -15.53
CA SER A 287 30.28 1.11 -16.37
C SER A 287 28.78 0.81 -16.49
N TYR A 288 28.43 -0.26 -17.23
CA TYR A 288 27.06 -0.78 -17.23
C TYR A 288 26.64 -1.26 -15.83
N GLU A 289 27.54 -1.95 -15.16
CA GLU A 289 27.36 -2.52 -13.83
C GLU A 289 27.20 -1.44 -12.76
N ASP A 290 27.93 -0.31 -12.86
CA ASP A 290 27.75 0.85 -11.97
C ASP A 290 26.35 1.49 -12.11
N LEU A 291 25.85 1.60 -13.35
CA LEU A 291 24.51 2.15 -13.64
C LEU A 291 23.42 1.20 -13.17
N LEU A 292 23.58 -0.10 -13.45
CA LEU A 292 22.68 -1.16 -13.01
C LEU A 292 22.62 -1.27 -11.48
N ALA A 293 23.77 -1.21 -10.79
CA ALA A 293 23.84 -1.25 -9.34
C ALA A 293 23.22 0.00 -8.69
N ALA A 294 23.40 1.18 -9.29
CA ALA A 294 22.75 2.41 -8.83
C ALA A 294 21.22 2.36 -9.01
N HIS A 295 20.76 1.94 -10.18
CA HIS A 295 19.34 1.72 -10.51
C HIS A 295 18.68 0.73 -9.55
N LEU A 296 19.25 -0.47 -9.41
CA LEU A 296 18.71 -1.51 -8.52
C LEU A 296 18.66 -1.03 -7.06
N LYS A 297 19.71 -0.36 -6.57
CA LYS A 297 19.76 0.15 -5.19
C LYS A 297 18.66 1.16 -4.89
N ASP A 298 18.40 2.11 -5.79
CA ASP A 298 17.31 3.07 -5.65
C ASP A 298 15.95 2.36 -5.69
N TYR A 299 15.67 1.66 -6.80
CA TYR A 299 14.37 1.06 -7.06
C TYR A 299 13.98 0.04 -5.97
N GLN A 300 14.90 -0.86 -5.59
CA GLN A 300 14.63 -1.90 -4.60
C GLN A 300 14.50 -1.37 -3.16
N THR A 301 15.01 -0.16 -2.87
CA THR A 301 14.80 0.50 -1.56
C THR A 301 13.33 0.93 -1.36
N ILE A 302 12.60 1.16 -2.44
CA ILE A 302 11.18 1.56 -2.43
C ILE A 302 10.27 0.37 -2.72
N PHE A 303 10.54 -0.38 -3.79
CA PHE A 303 9.65 -1.45 -4.22
C PHE A 303 9.54 -2.58 -3.20
N ASN A 304 10.66 -3.07 -2.64
CA ASN A 304 10.68 -4.23 -1.73
C ASN A 304 10.05 -3.97 -0.35
N ARG A 305 9.61 -2.74 -0.04
CA ARG A 305 8.91 -2.41 1.20
C ARG A 305 7.63 -3.23 1.35
N VAL A 306 6.81 -3.24 0.31
CA VAL A 306 5.53 -3.96 0.32
C VAL A 306 5.66 -5.33 -0.33
N LYS A 307 5.20 -6.34 0.40
CA LYS A 307 4.98 -7.70 -0.12
C LYS A 307 3.53 -8.08 0.13
N LEU A 308 2.96 -8.80 -0.82
CA LEU A 308 1.62 -9.34 -0.79
C LEU A 308 1.73 -10.80 -1.26
N ASP A 309 1.03 -11.70 -0.61
CA ASP A 309 0.89 -13.11 -1.01
C ASP A 309 -0.59 -13.48 -0.87
N LEU A 310 -1.21 -13.87 -1.97
CA LEU A 310 -2.61 -14.30 -2.07
C LEU A 310 -2.72 -15.78 -2.52
N GLY A 311 -1.60 -16.49 -2.56
CA GLY A 311 -1.49 -17.85 -3.10
C GLY A 311 -1.17 -17.93 -4.59
N THR A 312 -0.99 -19.16 -5.08
CA THR A 312 -0.52 -19.47 -6.44
C THR A 312 -1.66 -19.62 -7.46
N ALA A 313 -1.36 -19.35 -8.74
CA ALA A 313 -2.26 -19.63 -9.85
C ALA A 313 -2.58 -21.13 -10.06
N ASP A 314 -3.80 -21.42 -10.51
CA ASP A 314 -4.13 -22.68 -11.18
C ASP A 314 -3.31 -22.81 -12.47
N LYS A 315 -2.89 -24.04 -12.80
CA LYS A 315 -2.21 -24.35 -14.08
C LYS A 315 -3.05 -24.04 -15.33
N SER A 316 -4.37 -23.85 -15.18
CA SER A 316 -5.29 -23.46 -16.25
C SER A 316 -5.24 -21.97 -16.59
N ALA A 317 -4.72 -21.11 -15.70
CA ALA A 317 -4.56 -19.67 -15.97
C ALA A 317 -3.60 -19.40 -17.14
N GLY A 318 -2.60 -20.28 -17.33
CA GLY A 318 -1.55 -20.19 -18.34
C GLY A 318 -0.41 -19.27 -17.95
N ASP A 319 0.73 -19.38 -18.63
CA ASP A 319 1.98 -18.78 -18.14
C ASP A 319 2.19 -17.32 -18.61
N ILE A 320 1.75 -16.96 -19.81
CA ILE A 320 1.95 -15.62 -20.39
C ILE A 320 0.86 -14.64 -19.93
N THR A 321 1.24 -13.38 -19.68
CA THR A 321 0.40 -12.37 -19.02
C THR A 321 -0.93 -12.11 -19.73
N SER A 322 -0.94 -12.08 -21.06
CA SER A 322 -2.17 -11.88 -21.85
C SER A 322 -3.14 -13.06 -21.80
N THR A 323 -2.65 -14.30 -21.64
CA THR A 323 -3.51 -15.48 -21.42
C THR A 323 -4.09 -15.45 -20.01
N ARG A 324 -3.31 -15.04 -19.00
CA ARG A 324 -3.78 -14.91 -17.61
C ARG A 324 -4.93 -13.90 -17.50
N VAL A 325 -4.77 -12.69 -18.06
CA VAL A 325 -5.85 -11.68 -18.13
C VAL A 325 -7.09 -12.17 -18.88
N LYS A 326 -6.90 -12.92 -19.98
CA LYS A 326 -8.01 -13.51 -20.73
C LYS A 326 -8.77 -14.58 -19.93
N ASN A 327 -8.05 -15.38 -19.15
CA ASN A 327 -8.60 -16.54 -18.44
C ASN A 327 -9.05 -16.22 -17.00
N PHE A 328 -8.74 -15.05 -16.44
CA PHE A 328 -8.95 -14.71 -15.03
C PHE A 328 -10.38 -14.97 -14.50
N ASN A 329 -11.41 -14.73 -15.33
CA ASN A 329 -12.81 -15.00 -14.95
C ASN A 329 -13.26 -16.46 -15.09
N SER A 330 -12.37 -17.38 -15.50
CA SER A 330 -12.63 -18.82 -15.64
C SER A 330 -11.61 -19.72 -14.91
N THR A 331 -10.67 -19.14 -14.15
CA THR A 331 -9.58 -19.86 -13.45
C THR A 331 -9.23 -19.16 -12.13
N ASN A 332 -8.75 -19.87 -11.11
CA ASN A 332 -8.25 -19.22 -9.90
C ASN A 332 -6.81 -18.73 -10.11
N ASP A 333 -6.59 -17.41 -10.19
CA ASP A 333 -5.25 -16.81 -10.27
C ASP A 333 -5.08 -15.60 -9.35
N PRO A 334 -5.03 -15.81 -8.02
CA PRO A 334 -4.80 -14.73 -7.07
C PRO A 334 -3.43 -14.04 -7.28
N SER A 335 -2.44 -14.75 -7.82
CA SER A 335 -1.14 -14.18 -8.18
C SER A 335 -1.18 -13.21 -9.37
N LEU A 336 -2.27 -13.15 -10.15
CA LEU A 336 -2.48 -12.08 -11.13
C LEU A 336 -2.90 -10.77 -10.44
N VAL A 337 -3.64 -10.86 -9.33
CA VAL A 337 -3.96 -9.69 -8.49
C VAL A 337 -2.70 -9.19 -7.78
N GLU A 338 -1.84 -10.09 -7.27
CA GLU A 338 -0.51 -9.73 -6.75
C GLU A 338 0.34 -9.02 -7.81
N LEU A 339 0.40 -9.58 -9.04
CA LEU A 339 1.13 -9.00 -10.16
C LEU A 339 0.60 -7.61 -10.53
N HIS A 340 -0.72 -7.42 -10.64
CA HIS A 340 -1.35 -6.14 -10.96
C HIS A 340 -1.18 -5.10 -9.83
N TYR A 341 -1.31 -5.52 -8.57
CA TYR A 341 -1.06 -4.69 -7.39
C TYR A 341 0.37 -4.15 -7.38
N GLN A 342 1.36 -5.04 -7.56
CA GLN A 342 2.76 -4.62 -7.63
C GLN A 342 3.06 -3.83 -8.92
N TYR A 343 2.34 -4.07 -10.02
CA TYR A 343 2.46 -3.28 -11.24
C TYR A 343 1.99 -1.83 -11.03
N GLY A 344 0.86 -1.61 -10.36
CA GLY A 344 0.44 -0.25 -9.98
C GLY A 344 1.44 0.45 -9.06
N ARG A 345 2.03 -0.25 -8.08
CA ARG A 345 3.12 0.31 -7.26
C ARG A 345 4.35 0.67 -8.10
N TYR A 346 4.77 -0.22 -9.00
CA TYR A 346 5.86 -0.01 -9.94
C TYR A 346 5.62 1.20 -10.85
N LEU A 347 4.42 1.33 -11.43
CA LEU A 347 4.05 2.42 -12.32
C LEU A 347 4.18 3.78 -11.64
N LEU A 348 3.87 3.90 -10.33
CA LEU A 348 4.00 5.16 -9.61
C LEU A 348 5.48 5.50 -9.36
N ILE A 349 6.30 4.52 -8.96
CA ILE A 349 7.77 4.68 -8.83
C ILE A 349 8.41 5.08 -10.17
N ALA A 350 7.88 4.57 -11.28
CA ALA A 350 8.41 4.82 -12.62
C ALA A 350 7.88 6.12 -13.27
N SER A 351 6.77 6.70 -12.80
CA SER A 351 6.14 7.92 -13.36
C SER A 351 6.13 9.15 -12.47
N SER A 352 6.33 9.02 -11.15
CA SER A 352 6.36 10.14 -10.21
C SER A 352 7.52 9.98 -9.23
N ARG A 353 8.58 10.78 -9.39
CA ARG A 353 9.71 10.87 -8.45
C ARG A 353 10.15 12.33 -8.31
N LYS A 354 10.74 12.68 -7.16
CA LYS A 354 11.08 14.06 -6.81
C LYS A 354 11.93 14.77 -7.88
N GLY A 355 11.47 15.96 -8.29
CA GLY A 355 12.05 16.75 -9.37
C GLY A 355 11.50 16.47 -10.77
N GLY A 356 10.70 15.41 -10.95
CA GLY A 356 9.84 15.22 -12.13
C GLY A 356 8.55 16.01 -12.03
N GLN A 357 7.60 15.72 -12.92
CA GLN A 357 6.19 16.13 -12.78
C GLN A 357 5.35 15.00 -12.16
N PRO A 358 4.16 15.28 -11.61
CA PRO A 358 3.27 14.21 -11.17
C PRO A 358 2.79 13.36 -12.34
N ALA A 359 2.41 12.12 -12.04
CA ALA A 359 1.81 11.19 -12.97
C ALA A 359 0.53 11.80 -13.57
N ASN A 360 0.51 11.99 -14.89
CA ASN A 360 -0.65 12.50 -15.61
C ASN A 360 -1.65 11.36 -15.93
N LEU A 361 -2.67 11.63 -16.75
CA LEU A 361 -3.65 10.61 -17.18
C LEU A 361 -3.04 9.31 -17.76
N GLN A 362 -1.79 9.35 -18.24
CA GLN A 362 -1.05 8.21 -18.80
C GLN A 362 0.28 7.98 -18.07
N GLY A 363 0.41 8.47 -16.83
CA GLY A 363 1.63 8.44 -16.03
C GLY A 363 2.67 9.37 -16.63
N ILE A 364 3.56 8.80 -17.43
CA ILE A 364 4.49 9.52 -18.32
C ILE A 364 4.60 8.88 -19.72
N TRP A 365 3.72 7.94 -20.10
CA TRP A 365 3.86 7.13 -21.32
C TRP A 365 2.81 7.49 -22.37
N ASN A 366 3.21 8.20 -23.41
CA ASN A 366 2.31 8.68 -24.47
C ASN A 366 3.00 8.69 -25.85
N LYS A 367 2.33 8.13 -26.87
CA LYS A 367 2.82 8.09 -28.27
C LYS A 367 2.26 9.19 -29.19
N ASP A 368 1.21 9.91 -28.78
CA ASP A 368 0.46 10.82 -29.65
C ASP A 368 0.78 12.29 -29.31
N THR A 369 0.90 13.14 -30.33
CA THR A 369 1.05 14.60 -30.12
C THR A 369 -0.26 15.31 -29.80
N ASN A 370 -1.39 14.63 -30.00
CA ASN A 370 -2.70 15.06 -29.53
C ASN A 370 -3.44 13.85 -28.91
N PRO A 371 -3.01 13.39 -27.72
CA PRO A 371 -3.63 12.25 -27.04
C PRO A 371 -5.04 12.60 -26.56
N ILE A 372 -5.84 11.58 -26.25
CA ILE A 372 -7.21 11.78 -25.76
C ILE A 372 -7.18 12.51 -24.41
N TRP A 373 -8.10 13.47 -24.23
CA TRP A 373 -8.08 14.46 -23.14
C TRP A 373 -6.75 15.21 -22.97
N GLY A 374 -5.89 15.26 -23.99
CA GLY A 374 -4.57 15.90 -23.91
C GLY A 374 -3.56 15.18 -23.00
N SER A 375 -3.90 14.01 -22.44
CA SER A 375 -3.10 13.33 -21.41
C SER A 375 -2.72 14.31 -20.27
N LYS A 376 -3.69 15.17 -19.91
CA LYS A 376 -3.56 16.30 -18.98
C LYS A 376 -3.60 15.87 -17.50
N TYR A 377 -3.86 16.82 -16.61
CA TYR A 377 -4.17 16.56 -15.21
C TYR A 377 -5.67 16.82 -14.98
N THR A 378 -6.49 15.78 -15.05
CA THR A 378 -7.92 15.88 -14.69
C THR A 378 -8.06 15.74 -13.17
N THR A 379 -8.70 16.73 -12.54
CA THR A 379 -8.68 16.97 -11.09
C THR A 379 -10.05 16.79 -10.42
N ASN A 380 -10.95 16.06 -11.08
CA ASN A 380 -12.27 15.67 -10.57
C ASN A 380 -12.41 14.17 -10.27
N ILE A 381 -11.30 13.41 -10.34
CA ILE A 381 -11.14 12.02 -9.90
C ILE A 381 -9.74 11.49 -10.26
N ASN A 382 -9.22 11.80 -11.45
CA ASN A 382 -8.12 11.01 -12.05
C ASN A 382 -6.75 11.29 -11.41
N LEU A 383 -6.35 12.56 -11.26
CA LEU A 383 -5.09 12.91 -10.60
C LEU A 383 -5.12 12.52 -9.12
N GLU A 384 -6.29 12.58 -8.49
CA GLU A 384 -6.48 12.16 -7.11
C GLU A 384 -6.29 10.63 -7.00
N MET A 385 -6.92 9.87 -7.89
CA MET A 385 -6.80 8.40 -8.00
C MET A 385 -5.36 7.93 -8.25
N ASN A 386 -4.57 8.69 -9.01
CA ASN A 386 -3.15 8.40 -9.22
C ASN A 386 -2.34 8.34 -7.91
N TYR A 387 -2.78 9.01 -6.84
CA TYR A 387 -2.02 9.16 -5.59
C TYR A 387 -2.67 8.52 -4.36
N TRP A 388 -3.89 7.99 -4.43
CA TRP A 388 -4.47 7.16 -3.36
C TRP A 388 -3.54 6.01 -2.88
N PRO A 389 -2.80 5.28 -3.75
CA PRO A 389 -1.90 4.22 -3.29
C PRO A 389 -0.54 4.72 -2.77
N ALA A 390 -0.23 6.02 -2.84
CA ALA A 390 1.11 6.54 -2.56
C ALA A 390 1.52 6.32 -1.09
N GLU A 391 0.69 6.77 -0.15
CA GLU A 391 0.97 6.65 1.29
C GLU A 391 0.75 5.20 1.77
N SER A 392 -0.43 4.64 1.50
CA SER A 392 -0.83 3.29 1.94
C SER A 392 0.09 2.19 1.36
N GLY A 393 0.51 2.33 0.10
CA GLY A 393 1.46 1.45 -0.60
C GLY A 393 2.94 1.69 -0.29
N ASN A 394 3.25 2.59 0.67
CA ASN A 394 4.59 2.90 1.17
C ASN A 394 5.55 3.43 0.09
N LEU A 395 5.10 4.46 -0.64
CA LEU A 395 5.76 5.08 -1.79
C LEU A 395 6.00 6.59 -1.57
N GLU A 396 6.39 7.00 -0.37
CA GLU A 396 6.52 8.42 0.04
C GLU A 396 7.43 9.27 -0.88
N GLU A 397 8.47 8.70 -1.49
CA GLU A 397 9.31 9.39 -2.48
C GLU A 397 8.55 9.82 -3.74
N CYS A 398 7.42 9.19 -4.00
CA CYS A 398 6.63 9.37 -5.20
C CYS A 398 5.56 10.46 -5.05
N VAL A 399 5.22 10.89 -3.82
CA VAL A 399 4.15 11.88 -3.57
C VAL A 399 4.62 13.33 -3.79
N TRP A 400 5.93 13.59 -3.69
CA TRP A 400 6.50 14.95 -3.78
C TRP A 400 6.13 15.74 -5.05
N PRO A 401 6.12 15.16 -6.27
CA PRO A 401 5.69 15.88 -7.46
C PRO A 401 4.22 16.35 -7.41
N LEU A 402 3.33 15.65 -6.68
CA LEU A 402 1.97 16.13 -6.46
C LEU A 402 1.96 17.30 -5.45
N ILE A 403 2.69 17.20 -4.34
CA ILE A 403 2.81 18.30 -3.36
C ILE A 403 3.36 19.57 -4.02
N ASP A 404 4.47 19.45 -4.76
CA ASP A 404 5.10 20.55 -5.48
C ASP A 404 4.15 21.12 -6.56
N LYS A 405 3.40 20.26 -7.25
CA LYS A 405 2.36 20.67 -8.21
C LYS A 405 1.27 21.52 -7.54
N ILE A 406 0.65 21.04 -6.46
CA ILE A 406 -0.43 21.73 -5.76
C ILE A 406 0.04 23.11 -5.27
N LYS A 407 1.21 23.18 -4.62
CA LYS A 407 1.83 24.45 -4.21
C LYS A 407 2.09 25.40 -5.38
N SER A 408 2.50 24.87 -6.54
CA SER A 408 2.80 25.68 -7.73
C SER A 408 1.55 26.25 -8.43
N MET A 409 0.36 25.71 -8.21
CA MET A 409 -0.88 26.17 -8.87
C MET A 409 -1.49 27.41 -8.22
N VAL A 410 -1.20 27.66 -6.94
CA VAL A 410 -1.73 28.79 -6.16
C VAL A 410 -1.70 30.14 -6.93
N PRO A 411 -0.57 30.60 -7.51
CA PRO A 411 -0.51 31.94 -8.12
C PRO A 411 -1.25 32.07 -9.46
N GLN A 412 -1.77 30.97 -10.00
CA GLN A 412 -2.68 30.97 -11.16
C GLN A 412 -4.13 30.88 -10.67
N GLY A 413 -4.39 30.00 -9.69
CA GLY A 413 -5.70 29.86 -9.06
C GLY A 413 -6.17 31.12 -8.31
N GLU A 414 -5.26 31.93 -7.75
CA GLU A 414 -5.56 33.27 -7.20
C GLU A 414 -6.10 34.22 -8.28
N LYS A 415 -5.51 34.20 -9.48
CA LYS A 415 -6.00 34.99 -10.63
C LYS A 415 -7.37 34.50 -11.08
N THR A 416 -7.58 33.18 -11.11
CA THR A 416 -8.87 32.59 -11.47
C THR A 416 -9.94 32.92 -10.42
N ALA A 417 -9.62 32.86 -9.13
CA ALA A 417 -10.51 33.29 -8.05
C ALA A 417 -10.93 34.76 -8.23
N LYS A 418 -9.98 35.64 -8.57
CA LYS A 418 -10.28 37.05 -8.86
C LYS A 418 -11.13 37.26 -10.13
N VAL A 419 -10.76 36.64 -11.25
CA VAL A 419 -11.36 36.91 -12.58
C VAL A 419 -12.69 36.17 -12.80
N HIS A 420 -12.84 34.95 -12.29
CA HIS A 420 -14.05 34.14 -12.45
C HIS A 420 -15.02 34.24 -11.27
N TRP A 421 -14.50 34.42 -10.05
CA TRP A 421 -15.31 34.36 -8.82
C TRP A 421 -15.44 35.69 -8.08
N GLY A 422 -14.65 36.70 -8.44
CA GLY A 422 -14.62 38.01 -7.76
C GLY A 422 -13.99 37.97 -6.37
N VAL A 423 -13.20 36.93 -6.08
CA VAL A 423 -12.57 36.68 -4.77
C VAL A 423 -11.15 37.22 -4.76
N ASP A 424 -10.84 38.10 -3.81
CA ASP A 424 -9.52 38.72 -3.64
C ASP A 424 -8.56 37.93 -2.73
N GLU A 425 -9.07 37.02 -1.90
CA GLU A 425 -8.28 36.19 -0.98
C GLU A 425 -8.69 34.72 -1.10
N GLY A 426 -7.75 33.89 -1.57
CA GLY A 426 -7.91 32.45 -1.82
C GLY A 426 -7.60 32.06 -3.27
N TRP A 427 -7.51 30.76 -3.54
CA TRP A 427 -7.24 30.22 -4.88
C TRP A 427 -8.21 29.10 -5.26
N VAL A 428 -8.47 28.94 -6.56
CA VAL A 428 -9.36 27.92 -7.12
C VAL A 428 -8.66 27.16 -8.26
N GLU A 429 -8.99 25.89 -8.39
CA GLU A 429 -8.68 25.01 -9.52
C GLU A 429 -9.96 24.22 -9.80
N HIS A 430 -10.29 24.06 -11.08
CA HIS A 430 -11.52 23.42 -11.53
C HIS A 430 -11.25 21.94 -11.84
N HIS A 431 -11.93 21.35 -12.84
CA HIS A 431 -11.79 19.93 -13.16
C HIS A 431 -10.54 19.54 -13.96
N ASN A 432 -9.67 20.48 -14.37
CA ASN A 432 -8.55 20.20 -15.26
C ASN A 432 -7.44 21.25 -15.27
N THR A 433 -6.19 20.79 -15.20
CA THR A 433 -4.96 21.60 -15.30
C THR A 433 -3.89 20.95 -16.20
N ASP A 434 -2.77 21.65 -16.40
CA ASP A 434 -1.65 21.25 -17.29
C ASP A 434 -0.29 21.70 -16.74
N LEU A 435 0.81 21.46 -17.47
CA LEU A 435 2.18 21.89 -17.10
C LEU A 435 2.29 23.39 -16.75
N TRP A 436 1.42 24.24 -17.30
CA TRP A 436 1.41 25.70 -17.16
C TRP A 436 0.50 26.18 -16.02
N ASN A 437 0.00 25.25 -15.20
CA ASN A 437 -0.84 25.49 -14.02
C ASN A 437 -2.08 26.31 -14.38
N ARG A 438 -2.74 25.98 -15.50
CA ARG A 438 -3.97 26.64 -15.93
C ARG A 438 -5.15 26.15 -15.12
N SER A 439 -5.92 27.09 -14.60
CA SER A 439 -6.88 26.87 -13.52
C SER A 439 -8.30 27.34 -13.80
N ALA A 440 -8.56 27.95 -14.96
CA ALA A 440 -9.91 28.33 -15.38
C ALA A 440 -10.67 27.13 -15.99
N PRO A 441 -12.01 27.06 -15.86
CA PRO A 441 -12.84 25.98 -16.38
C PRO A 441 -12.76 25.88 -17.91
N ILE A 442 -12.83 24.66 -18.43
CA ILE A 442 -12.62 24.30 -19.85
C ILE A 442 -13.69 23.31 -20.34
N ASP A 443 -13.56 22.86 -21.60
CA ASP A 443 -14.31 21.78 -22.26
C ASP A 443 -15.82 22.01 -22.45
N GLY A 444 -16.55 22.44 -21.42
CA GLY A 444 -17.98 22.75 -21.47
C GLY A 444 -18.53 23.22 -20.11
N ALA A 445 -19.85 23.30 -19.96
CA ALA A 445 -20.47 23.86 -18.75
C ALA A 445 -20.20 23.06 -17.47
N TRP A 446 -20.14 21.73 -17.58
CA TRP A 446 -19.70 20.79 -16.54
C TRP A 446 -18.28 21.12 -16.01
N GLY A 447 -17.46 21.77 -16.83
CA GLY A 447 -16.12 22.19 -16.45
C GLY A 447 -16.09 23.31 -15.40
N LEU A 448 -17.20 24.03 -15.16
CA LEU A 448 -17.35 24.98 -14.05
C LEU A 448 -17.68 24.25 -12.74
N TRP A 449 -16.79 23.33 -12.36
CA TRP A 449 -16.80 22.63 -11.08
C TRP A 449 -15.62 23.16 -10.24
N PRO A 450 -15.85 23.93 -9.16
CA PRO A 450 -14.82 24.76 -8.53
C PRO A 450 -14.13 24.12 -7.30
N THR A 451 -14.29 22.82 -7.08
CA THR A 451 -13.80 22.13 -5.86
C THR A 451 -12.53 21.28 -6.08
N GLY A 452 -11.92 21.33 -7.27
CA GLY A 452 -10.66 20.64 -7.59
C GLY A 452 -9.48 21.06 -6.70
N ALA A 453 -9.27 22.37 -6.50
CA ALA A 453 -8.30 22.87 -5.51
C ALA A 453 -8.59 22.32 -4.10
N GLY A 454 -9.88 22.18 -3.76
CA GLY A 454 -10.31 21.59 -2.51
C GLY A 454 -9.83 20.14 -2.38
N TRP A 455 -10.26 19.25 -3.28
CA TRP A 455 -9.88 17.84 -3.24
C TRP A 455 -8.35 17.67 -3.27
N LEU A 456 -7.65 18.34 -4.17
CA LEU A 456 -6.19 18.29 -4.22
C LEU A 456 -5.52 18.63 -2.88
N THR A 457 -6.01 19.64 -2.15
CA THR A 457 -5.45 19.98 -0.83
C THR A 457 -5.70 18.93 0.26
N THR A 458 -6.62 17.97 0.09
CA THR A 458 -6.76 16.86 1.05
C THR A 458 -5.57 15.90 0.98
N HIS A 459 -4.89 15.76 -0.16
CA HIS A 459 -3.64 15.00 -0.28
C HIS A 459 -2.50 15.63 0.52
N LEU A 460 -2.48 16.97 0.68
CA LEU A 460 -1.49 17.65 1.52
C LEU A 460 -1.66 17.28 3.00
N TRP A 461 -2.91 17.18 3.45
CA TRP A 461 -3.26 16.74 4.80
C TRP A 461 -3.02 15.23 4.99
N GLU A 462 -3.37 14.41 4.00
CA GLU A 462 -3.16 12.96 4.03
C GLU A 462 -1.69 12.60 4.26
N HIS A 463 -0.74 13.24 3.56
CA HIS A 463 0.70 13.02 3.81
C HIS A 463 1.08 13.31 5.29
N PHE A 464 0.54 14.38 5.87
CA PHE A 464 0.73 14.68 7.29
C PHE A 464 0.09 13.63 8.20
N LEU A 465 -1.09 13.09 7.86
CA LEU A 465 -1.70 12.00 8.64
C LEU A 465 -0.85 10.72 8.66
N TYR A 466 0.01 10.48 7.66
CA TYR A 466 0.97 9.37 7.62
C TYR A 466 2.32 9.69 8.32
N ASN A 467 2.55 10.93 8.74
CA ASN A 467 3.68 11.37 9.57
C ASN A 467 3.26 12.54 10.51
N PRO A 468 2.35 12.31 11.48
CA PRO A 468 1.69 13.38 12.25
C PRO A 468 2.61 14.15 13.22
N THR A 469 3.88 13.76 13.32
CA THR A 469 4.90 14.49 14.05
C THR A 469 5.58 15.58 13.23
N ASP A 470 5.48 15.57 11.89
CA ASP A 470 6.17 16.54 11.05
C ASP A 470 5.40 17.87 10.91
N LYS A 471 5.53 18.69 11.96
CA LYS A 471 5.03 20.06 11.95
C LYS A 471 5.79 20.98 10.96
N ALA A 472 6.97 20.62 10.49
CA ALA A 472 7.72 21.44 9.54
C ALA A 472 7.13 21.28 8.13
N TYR A 473 6.82 20.05 7.71
CA TYR A 473 6.01 19.78 6.53
C TYR A 473 4.64 20.47 6.61
N LEU A 474 3.91 20.28 7.73
CA LEU A 474 2.58 20.89 7.88
C LEU A 474 2.64 22.43 7.75
N GLN A 475 3.66 23.07 8.32
CA GLN A 475 3.85 24.52 8.24
C GLN A 475 4.17 25.01 6.81
N ASP A 476 4.86 24.21 6.00
CA ASP A 476 5.18 24.51 4.60
C ASP A 476 3.95 24.40 3.68
N VAL A 477 3.05 23.42 3.91
CA VAL A 477 1.82 23.26 3.10
C VAL A 477 0.61 24.04 3.61
N TYR A 478 0.60 24.49 4.87
CA TYR A 478 -0.55 25.14 5.50
C TYR A 478 -1.06 26.37 4.74
N SER A 479 -0.16 27.19 4.15
CA SER A 479 -0.56 28.36 3.34
C SER A 479 -1.39 27.96 2.12
N THR A 480 -1.05 26.84 1.48
CA THR A 480 -1.73 26.31 0.30
C THR A 480 -3.12 25.77 0.67
N MET A 481 -3.22 25.02 1.78
CA MET A 481 -4.50 24.55 2.34
C MET A 481 -5.41 25.73 2.73
N LYS A 482 -4.86 26.69 3.50
CA LYS A 482 -5.55 27.91 3.93
C LYS A 482 -6.10 28.71 2.75
N GLY A 483 -5.34 28.83 1.65
CA GLY A 483 -5.80 29.53 0.45
C GLY A 483 -6.99 28.87 -0.25
N ALA A 484 -7.04 27.54 -0.33
CA ALA A 484 -8.19 26.83 -0.90
C ALA A 484 -9.41 26.92 0.03
N ALA A 485 -9.19 26.78 1.34
CA ALA A 485 -10.23 26.94 2.35
C ALA A 485 -10.83 28.37 2.37
N LEU A 486 -10.00 29.40 2.21
CA LEU A 486 -10.43 30.80 2.12
C LEU A 486 -11.21 31.11 0.85
N PHE A 487 -10.88 30.49 -0.29
CA PHE A 487 -11.69 30.61 -1.49
C PHE A 487 -13.16 30.20 -1.22
N PHE A 488 -13.40 29.09 -0.51
CA PHE A 488 -14.77 28.70 -0.15
C PHE A 488 -15.42 29.65 0.87
N VAL A 489 -14.69 30.09 1.90
CA VAL A 489 -15.20 31.10 2.87
C VAL A 489 -15.63 32.40 2.16
N ASN A 490 -14.98 32.78 1.06
CA ASN A 490 -15.21 34.02 0.33
C ASN A 490 -16.12 33.89 -0.92
N SER A 491 -16.36 32.68 -1.45
CA SER A 491 -17.14 32.45 -2.69
C SER A 491 -18.53 31.84 -2.48
N LEU A 492 -18.74 31.10 -1.39
CA LEU A 492 -20.01 30.44 -1.07
C LEU A 492 -21.14 31.46 -0.86
N VAL A 493 -22.35 31.13 -1.31
CA VAL A 493 -23.53 32.00 -1.22
C VAL A 493 -24.67 31.33 -0.44
N GLU A 494 -25.51 32.14 0.20
CA GLU A 494 -26.71 31.66 0.89
C GLU A 494 -27.77 31.24 -0.14
N GLU A 495 -28.19 29.97 -0.09
CA GLU A 495 -29.25 29.47 -0.97
C GLU A 495 -30.64 29.92 -0.49
N PRO A 496 -31.52 30.41 -1.39
CA PRO A 496 -32.84 30.94 -1.01
C PRO A 496 -33.98 29.90 -1.10
N THR A 497 -33.68 28.65 -1.45
CA THR A 497 -34.67 27.68 -1.98
C THR A 497 -35.19 26.68 -0.96
N THR A 498 -34.36 26.19 -0.03
CA THR A 498 -34.78 25.18 0.97
C THR A 498 -35.29 25.79 2.27
N GLY A 499 -35.14 27.10 2.45
CA GLY A 499 -35.45 27.82 3.70
C GLY A 499 -34.41 27.65 4.82
N ASN A 500 -33.48 26.69 4.71
CA ASN A 500 -32.44 26.44 5.70
C ASN A 500 -31.27 27.42 5.63
N LYS A 501 -31.17 28.22 4.55
CA LYS A 501 -30.11 29.23 4.36
C LYS A 501 -28.70 28.63 4.39
N TYR A 502 -28.54 27.47 3.75
CA TYR A 502 -27.23 26.84 3.61
C TYR A 502 -26.27 27.70 2.77
N LEU A 503 -24.97 27.57 3.04
CA LEU A 503 -23.92 28.12 2.18
C LEU A 503 -23.56 27.09 1.11
N VAL A 504 -23.68 27.46 -0.16
CA VAL A 504 -23.52 26.56 -1.31
C VAL A 504 -22.59 27.13 -2.38
N THR A 505 -21.96 26.24 -3.15
CA THR A 505 -21.34 26.58 -4.44
C THR A 505 -22.44 26.93 -5.44
N ALA A 506 -22.28 28.04 -6.17
CA ALA A 506 -23.20 28.43 -7.23
C ALA A 506 -22.49 29.37 -8.23
N PRO A 507 -22.46 29.05 -9.53
CA PRO A 507 -22.84 27.76 -10.12
C PRO A 507 -21.89 26.63 -9.70
N SER A 508 -22.25 25.37 -9.97
CA SER A 508 -21.36 24.20 -9.91
C SER A 508 -21.90 23.07 -10.80
N ASP A 509 -21.26 21.90 -10.77
CA ASP A 509 -21.64 20.64 -11.44
C ASP A 509 -21.53 19.45 -10.46
N SER A 510 -22.14 18.31 -10.77
CA SER A 510 -21.76 17.02 -10.18
C SER A 510 -21.02 16.20 -11.24
N PRO A 511 -19.67 16.26 -11.28
CA PRO A 511 -18.87 15.71 -12.37
C PRO A 511 -19.21 14.24 -12.64
N GLU A 512 -19.48 13.82 -13.88
CA GLU A 512 -19.94 14.59 -15.03
C GLU A 512 -21.33 14.03 -15.38
N ASN A 513 -22.37 14.49 -14.68
CA ASN A 513 -23.73 13.95 -14.73
C ASN A 513 -24.77 15.07 -14.80
N ASP A 514 -25.69 14.98 -15.77
CA ASP A 514 -26.76 15.96 -15.92
C ASP A 514 -27.97 15.68 -15.02
N HIS A 515 -28.71 16.74 -14.70
CA HIS A 515 -30.06 16.69 -14.18
C HIS A 515 -31.01 17.26 -15.25
N GLY A 516 -31.87 16.41 -15.81
CA GLY A 516 -32.89 16.82 -16.77
C GLY A 516 -32.37 17.46 -18.07
N GLY A 517 -31.13 17.16 -18.46
CA GLY A 517 -30.45 17.71 -19.65
C GLY A 517 -29.58 18.94 -19.40
N TYR A 518 -29.28 19.28 -18.14
CA TYR A 518 -28.34 20.36 -17.77
C TYR A 518 -27.37 19.88 -16.70
N ASN A 519 -26.11 20.33 -16.75
CA ASN A 519 -25.08 19.99 -15.77
C ASN A 519 -25.10 21.02 -14.62
N VAL A 520 -25.24 22.29 -14.98
CA VAL A 520 -25.10 23.42 -14.06
C VAL A 520 -26.18 23.41 -12.97
N CYS A 521 -25.72 23.39 -11.72
CA CYS A 521 -26.54 23.28 -10.50
C CYS A 521 -25.99 24.21 -9.39
N PHE A 522 -26.40 23.99 -8.14
CA PHE A 522 -25.83 24.62 -6.95
C PHE A 522 -25.80 23.65 -5.76
N GLY A 523 -24.75 23.75 -4.94
CA GLY A 523 -24.53 22.91 -3.76
C GLY A 523 -24.69 21.39 -3.98
N PRO A 524 -24.11 20.79 -5.05
CA PRO A 524 -24.14 19.34 -5.24
C PRO A 524 -23.43 18.63 -4.08
N THR A 525 -23.81 17.38 -3.81
CA THR A 525 -23.39 16.68 -2.58
C THR A 525 -21.86 16.47 -2.53
N MET A 526 -21.21 16.28 -3.67
CA MET A 526 -19.74 16.22 -3.77
C MET A 526 -19.06 17.49 -3.21
N ASP A 527 -19.49 18.68 -3.65
CA ASP A 527 -18.92 19.96 -3.19
C ASP A 527 -19.08 20.13 -1.68
N ASN A 528 -20.28 19.82 -1.17
CA ASN A 528 -20.60 19.95 0.26
C ASN A 528 -19.72 19.03 1.13
N GLN A 529 -19.30 17.87 0.59
CA GLN A 529 -18.39 16.94 1.26
C GLN A 529 -16.92 17.38 1.14
N ILE A 530 -16.44 17.74 -0.06
CA ILE A 530 -15.05 18.20 -0.28
C ILE A 530 -14.77 19.46 0.56
N ILE A 531 -15.65 20.46 0.52
CA ILE A 531 -15.46 21.72 1.25
C ILE A 531 -15.48 21.47 2.77
N ARG A 532 -16.26 20.50 3.24
CA ARG A 532 -16.29 20.09 4.65
C ARG A 532 -14.95 19.50 5.11
N ASP A 533 -14.31 18.66 4.29
CA ASP A 533 -12.96 18.17 4.57
C ASP A 533 -11.93 19.29 4.56
N VAL A 534 -11.89 20.11 3.49
CA VAL A 534 -10.90 21.18 3.32
C VAL A 534 -10.94 22.19 4.46
N LEU A 535 -12.14 22.61 4.88
CA LEU A 535 -12.29 23.51 6.02
C LEU A 535 -11.86 22.82 7.32
N ASN A 536 -12.32 21.59 7.61
CA ASN A 536 -11.97 20.86 8.84
C ASN A 536 -10.46 20.56 8.94
N TYR A 537 -9.83 20.11 7.86
CA TYR A 537 -8.40 19.82 7.83
C TYR A 537 -7.55 21.09 7.99
N THR A 538 -8.01 22.22 7.44
CA THR A 538 -7.37 23.54 7.65
C THR A 538 -7.57 24.04 9.08
N ILE A 539 -8.73 23.79 9.69
CA ILE A 539 -9.03 24.07 11.11
C ILE A 539 -8.11 23.26 12.03
N GLU A 540 -7.93 21.95 11.79
CA GLU A 540 -7.03 21.12 12.59
C GLU A 540 -5.55 21.45 12.36
N ALA A 541 -5.13 21.73 11.12
CA ALA A 541 -3.77 22.23 10.85
C ALA A 541 -3.49 23.55 11.58
N SER A 542 -4.45 24.48 11.58
CA SER A 542 -4.41 25.74 12.35
C SER A 542 -4.23 25.50 13.86
N LYS A 543 -4.95 24.52 14.43
CA LYS A 543 -4.83 24.13 15.85
C LYS A 543 -3.48 23.49 16.16
N ILE A 544 -2.96 22.61 15.30
CA ILE A 544 -1.68 21.91 15.48
C ILE A 544 -0.49 22.88 15.39
N LEU A 545 -0.56 23.88 14.52
CA LEU A 545 0.47 24.91 14.36
C LEU A 545 0.32 26.08 15.35
N GLY A 546 -0.89 26.33 15.88
CA GLY A 546 -1.16 27.44 16.81
C GLY A 546 -1.33 28.80 16.13
N VAL A 547 -1.90 28.82 14.92
CA VAL A 547 -1.97 30.02 14.04
C VAL A 547 -3.42 30.35 13.64
N ASP A 548 -3.63 31.58 13.13
CA ASP A 548 -4.83 31.95 12.34
C ASP A 548 -6.20 31.73 13.03
N GLU A 549 -6.30 32.10 14.32
CA GLU A 549 -7.52 31.91 15.13
C GLU A 549 -8.79 32.57 14.55
N ASP A 550 -8.74 33.83 14.10
CA ASP A 550 -9.90 34.51 13.50
C ASP A 550 -10.33 33.86 12.17
N VAL A 551 -9.37 33.31 11.42
CA VAL A 551 -9.64 32.61 10.16
C VAL A 551 -10.26 31.23 10.44
N ARG A 552 -9.72 30.50 11.42
CA ARG A 552 -10.30 29.26 11.94
C ARG A 552 -11.75 29.47 12.40
N ALA A 553 -12.03 30.54 13.14
CA ALA A 553 -13.39 30.84 13.60
C ALA A 553 -14.38 31.10 12.44
N LYS A 554 -13.94 31.76 11.35
CA LYS A 554 -14.75 31.89 10.13
C LYS A 554 -15.02 30.53 9.48
N MET A 555 -13.99 29.68 9.34
CA MET A 555 -14.13 28.34 8.76
C MET A 555 -15.09 27.47 9.59
N GLU A 556 -14.97 27.48 10.92
CA GLU A 556 -15.87 26.78 11.84
C GLU A 556 -17.32 27.29 11.77
N ALA A 557 -17.55 28.56 11.43
CA ALA A 557 -18.88 29.11 11.18
C ALA A 557 -19.43 28.67 9.81
N THR A 558 -18.60 28.60 8.78
CA THR A 558 -18.97 28.12 7.44
C THR A 558 -19.34 26.63 7.44
N VAL A 559 -18.55 25.76 8.10
CA VAL A 559 -18.82 24.31 8.20
C VAL A 559 -20.22 24.00 8.75
N LYS A 560 -20.67 24.80 9.74
CA LYS A 560 -22.00 24.70 10.38
C LYS A 560 -23.15 25.12 9.45
N ARG A 561 -22.86 25.74 8.30
CA ARG A 561 -23.84 26.19 7.30
C ARG A 561 -23.78 25.41 5.98
N LEU A 562 -22.84 24.50 5.79
CA LEU A 562 -22.79 23.62 4.62
C LEU A 562 -23.93 22.57 4.67
N PRO A 563 -24.62 22.26 3.56
CA PRO A 563 -25.65 21.22 3.53
C PRO A 563 -25.18 19.85 4.06
N PRO A 564 -26.01 19.12 4.81
CA PRO A 564 -25.70 17.75 5.23
C PRO A 564 -25.86 16.75 4.08
N THR A 565 -25.01 15.71 4.06
CA THR A 565 -25.27 14.50 3.26
C THR A 565 -26.56 13.85 3.77
N LYS A 566 -27.44 13.42 2.85
CA LYS A 566 -28.78 12.91 3.16
C LYS A 566 -29.19 11.81 2.19
N THR A 567 -30.23 11.06 2.57
CA THR A 567 -30.92 10.13 1.67
C THR A 567 -32.12 10.79 0.97
N GLY A 568 -32.46 10.30 -0.21
CA GLY A 568 -33.61 10.75 -1.02
C GLY A 568 -34.75 9.73 -1.09
N LYS A 569 -35.72 10.01 -1.97
CA LYS A 569 -37.00 9.30 -2.16
C LYS A 569 -36.89 7.81 -2.52
N TYR A 570 -35.75 7.34 -3.02
CA TYR A 570 -35.48 5.92 -3.27
C TYR A 570 -34.57 5.28 -2.21
N GLY A 571 -34.21 6.03 -1.17
CA GLY A 571 -33.23 5.63 -0.15
C GLY A 571 -31.77 5.88 -0.55
N GLN A 572 -31.50 6.35 -1.77
CA GLN A 572 -30.16 6.67 -2.30
C GLN A 572 -29.55 7.87 -1.56
N ILE A 573 -28.22 8.02 -1.55
CA ILE A 573 -27.60 9.32 -1.23
C ILE A 573 -27.90 10.29 -2.38
N THR A 574 -28.51 11.44 -2.09
CA THR A 574 -28.89 12.40 -3.16
C THR A 574 -27.66 13.04 -3.81
N GLU A 575 -27.56 12.99 -5.14
CA GLU A 575 -26.43 13.57 -5.88
C GLU A 575 -26.41 15.11 -5.83
N TRP A 576 -27.60 15.73 -5.88
CA TRP A 576 -27.78 17.18 -5.79
C TRP A 576 -28.49 17.59 -4.49
N LEU A 577 -28.53 18.91 -4.21
CA LEU A 577 -29.30 19.45 -3.07
C LEU A 577 -30.80 19.13 -3.20
N GLN A 578 -31.30 19.08 -4.43
CA GLN A 578 -32.64 18.62 -4.79
C GLN A 578 -32.62 17.12 -5.09
N ASP A 579 -33.69 16.43 -4.74
CA ASP A 579 -33.87 14.97 -4.95
C ASP A 579 -34.25 14.69 -6.41
N TRP A 580 -33.29 14.88 -7.31
CA TRP A 580 -33.43 14.70 -8.76
C TRP A 580 -32.94 13.35 -9.28
N ASP A 581 -32.33 12.52 -8.43
CA ASP A 581 -31.73 11.25 -8.83
C ASP A 581 -32.72 10.36 -9.61
N ASP A 582 -32.20 9.66 -10.62
CA ASP A 582 -32.88 8.59 -11.36
C ASP A 582 -32.19 7.25 -11.03
N PRO A 583 -32.90 6.25 -10.46
CA PRO A 583 -32.34 4.95 -10.11
C PRO A 583 -31.90 4.12 -11.33
N ASN A 584 -32.24 4.56 -12.54
CA ASN A 584 -31.80 3.96 -13.79
C ASN A 584 -30.49 4.57 -14.32
N ASN A 585 -30.04 5.71 -13.78
CA ASN A 585 -28.84 6.40 -14.27
C ASN A 585 -27.56 5.60 -13.95
N LYS A 586 -26.86 5.14 -15.00
CA LYS A 586 -25.62 4.34 -14.93
C LYS A 586 -24.35 5.17 -15.20
N ASN A 587 -24.31 6.45 -14.79
CA ASN A 587 -23.13 7.28 -15.01
C ASN A 587 -21.87 6.64 -14.37
N ARG A 588 -20.75 6.72 -15.10
CA ARG A 588 -19.42 6.28 -14.65
C ARG A 588 -18.95 6.99 -13.37
N HIS A 589 -19.40 8.22 -13.14
CA HIS A 589 -19.12 8.97 -11.92
C HIS A 589 -20.13 8.68 -10.81
N ILE A 590 -19.65 8.62 -9.57
CA ILE A 590 -20.47 8.48 -8.35
C ILE A 590 -20.03 9.55 -7.32
N SER A 591 -19.90 10.77 -7.81
CA SER A 591 -19.18 11.88 -7.14
C SER A 591 -19.76 12.25 -5.77
N HIS A 592 -21.05 12.06 -5.57
CA HIS A 592 -21.74 12.25 -4.28
C HIS A 592 -21.41 11.19 -3.20
N LEU A 593 -20.67 10.13 -3.55
CA LEU A 593 -20.05 9.19 -2.61
C LEU A 593 -18.57 9.49 -2.31
N TYR A 594 -18.03 10.64 -2.72
CA TYR A 594 -16.70 11.11 -2.25
C TYR A 594 -16.55 10.98 -0.73
N GLY A 595 -17.62 11.25 0.03
CA GLY A 595 -17.73 11.09 1.49
C GLY A 595 -17.50 9.67 2.02
N LEU A 596 -17.75 8.63 1.21
CA LEU A 596 -17.46 7.22 1.52
C LEU A 596 -16.02 6.84 1.14
N PHE A 597 -15.55 7.34 0.00
CA PHE A 597 -14.18 7.20 -0.46
C PHE A 597 -13.83 8.27 -1.52
N PRO A 598 -12.70 9.00 -1.41
CA PRO A 598 -11.57 8.77 -0.49
C PRO A 598 -11.76 9.29 0.94
N SER A 599 -12.73 10.19 1.16
CA SER A 599 -13.05 10.75 2.49
C SER A 599 -13.57 9.68 3.46
N ALA A 600 -13.86 10.08 4.70
CA ALA A 600 -14.39 9.22 5.77
C ALA A 600 -15.58 9.85 6.50
N GLN A 601 -16.40 10.61 5.76
CA GLN A 601 -17.66 11.21 6.24
C GLN A 601 -18.83 10.21 6.22
N ILE A 602 -18.68 9.08 5.51
CA ILE A 602 -19.65 7.98 5.46
C ILE A 602 -18.90 6.69 5.84
N THR A 603 -19.16 6.14 7.03
CA THR A 603 -18.53 4.91 7.53
C THR A 603 -19.55 3.96 8.18
N PRO A 604 -19.29 2.63 8.22
CA PRO A 604 -20.16 1.65 8.87
C PRO A 604 -20.44 1.91 10.35
N GLU A 605 -19.47 2.43 11.10
CA GLU A 605 -19.62 2.60 12.56
C GLU A 605 -20.25 3.94 12.97
N GLU A 606 -20.02 5.02 12.21
CA GLU A 606 -20.46 6.37 12.59
C GLU A 606 -21.73 6.80 11.85
N THR A 607 -21.98 6.30 10.64
CA THR A 607 -23.12 6.71 9.80
C THR A 607 -23.86 5.53 9.14
N PRO A 608 -24.36 4.55 9.91
CA PRO A 608 -24.95 3.32 9.35
C PRO A 608 -26.15 3.55 8.41
N ASP A 609 -26.89 4.65 8.56
CA ASP A 609 -27.99 4.99 7.64
C ASP A 609 -27.51 5.62 6.32
N LEU A 610 -26.40 6.38 6.33
CA LEU A 610 -25.78 6.85 5.08
C LEU A 610 -25.08 5.72 4.33
N ILE A 611 -24.56 4.71 5.04
CA ILE A 611 -24.03 3.47 4.45
C ILE A 611 -25.12 2.67 3.72
N LYS A 612 -26.32 2.52 4.32
CA LYS A 612 -27.48 1.94 3.61
C LYS A 612 -27.79 2.71 2.33
N GLY A 613 -27.78 4.04 2.39
CA GLY A 613 -28.01 4.89 1.22
C GLY A 613 -26.92 4.79 0.16
N ALA A 614 -25.65 4.67 0.56
CA ALA A 614 -24.54 4.45 -0.36
C ALA A 614 -24.63 3.08 -1.05
N GLY A 615 -25.04 2.04 -0.33
CA GLY A 615 -25.36 0.73 -0.91
C GLY A 615 -26.47 0.80 -1.96
N VAL A 616 -27.54 1.57 -1.69
CA VAL A 616 -28.61 1.84 -2.67
C VAL A 616 -28.07 2.61 -3.89
N THR A 617 -27.28 3.66 -3.69
CA THR A 617 -26.61 4.40 -4.77
C THR A 617 -25.74 3.48 -5.65
N LEU A 618 -24.93 2.61 -5.04
CA LEU A 618 -24.05 1.68 -5.77
C LEU A 618 -24.85 0.66 -6.59
N GLN A 619 -25.96 0.14 -6.03
CA GLN A 619 -26.88 -0.74 -6.76
C GLN A 619 -27.59 -0.01 -7.93
N GLN A 620 -27.95 1.26 -7.74
CA GLN A 620 -28.56 2.09 -8.78
C GLN A 620 -27.57 2.45 -9.90
N ARG A 621 -26.30 2.74 -9.58
CA ARG A 621 -25.24 2.94 -10.58
C ARG A 621 -24.83 1.65 -11.28
N GLY A 622 -24.82 0.52 -10.58
CA GLY A 622 -24.40 -0.78 -11.09
C GLY A 622 -22.89 -0.91 -11.27
N ASP A 623 -22.43 -2.11 -11.61
CA ASP A 623 -21.00 -2.46 -11.57
C ASP A 623 -20.20 -1.99 -12.80
N ASP A 624 -20.69 -2.25 -14.02
CA ASP A 624 -19.92 -1.96 -15.24
C ASP A 624 -19.76 -0.46 -15.48
N ALA A 625 -18.57 -0.05 -15.90
CA ALA A 625 -18.18 1.31 -16.23
C ALA A 625 -16.77 1.32 -16.87
N THR A 626 -16.10 2.48 -16.89
CA THR A 626 -14.69 2.62 -17.29
C THR A 626 -13.74 1.96 -16.28
N GLY A 627 -12.48 1.73 -16.65
CA GLY A 627 -11.45 1.17 -15.77
C GLY A 627 -11.30 1.90 -14.42
N TRP A 628 -11.06 3.21 -14.43
CA TRP A 628 -11.06 4.04 -13.21
C TRP A 628 -12.36 3.97 -12.38
N SER A 629 -13.53 3.82 -13.03
CA SER A 629 -14.80 3.75 -12.32
C SER A 629 -14.98 2.41 -11.62
N LEU A 630 -14.56 1.31 -12.26
CA LEU A 630 -14.40 0.01 -11.61
C LEU A 630 -13.41 0.08 -10.44
N ALA A 631 -12.28 0.77 -10.61
CA ALA A 631 -11.29 0.96 -9.57
C ALA A 631 -11.82 1.75 -8.37
N TRP A 632 -12.59 2.83 -8.58
CA TRP A 632 -13.28 3.56 -7.51
C TRP A 632 -14.31 2.66 -6.81
N LYS A 633 -15.04 1.81 -7.55
CA LYS A 633 -15.98 0.83 -6.99
C LYS A 633 -15.30 -0.25 -6.13
N ILE A 634 -14.05 -0.67 -6.42
CA ILE A 634 -13.28 -1.53 -5.48
C ILE A 634 -13.16 -0.83 -4.12
N ASN A 635 -12.74 0.44 -4.12
CA ASN A 635 -12.55 1.22 -2.90
C ASN A 635 -13.89 1.49 -2.16
N PHE A 636 -14.98 1.77 -2.89
CA PHE A 636 -16.32 1.90 -2.30
C PHE A 636 -16.78 0.60 -1.63
N TRP A 637 -16.73 -0.54 -2.31
CA TRP A 637 -17.15 -1.82 -1.72
C TRP A 637 -16.24 -2.24 -0.55
N ALA A 638 -14.95 -1.92 -0.60
CA ALA A 638 -14.05 -2.10 0.54
C ALA A 638 -14.47 -1.27 1.77
N ARG A 639 -14.84 0.01 1.59
CA ARG A 639 -15.37 0.88 2.66
C ARG A 639 -16.77 0.49 3.14
N MET A 640 -17.54 -0.24 2.33
CA MET A 640 -18.81 -0.89 2.70
C MET A 640 -18.63 -2.21 3.48
N HIS A 641 -17.39 -2.68 3.66
CA HIS A 641 -17.03 -3.99 4.24
C HIS A 641 -17.54 -5.21 3.42
N ASP A 642 -17.80 -5.02 2.11
CA ASP A 642 -18.18 -6.09 1.18
C ASP A 642 -16.99 -6.51 0.32
N GLY A 643 -16.18 -7.43 0.86
CA GLY A 643 -14.99 -7.95 0.19
C GLY A 643 -15.29 -8.69 -1.12
N ASP A 644 -16.40 -9.43 -1.18
CA ASP A 644 -16.76 -10.23 -2.36
C ASP A 644 -17.26 -9.34 -3.51
N HIS A 645 -17.96 -8.23 -3.26
CA HIS A 645 -18.23 -7.22 -4.29
C HIS A 645 -16.97 -6.44 -4.68
N ALA A 646 -16.07 -6.12 -3.75
CA ALA A 646 -14.78 -5.50 -4.10
C ALA A 646 -13.94 -6.42 -5.01
N TYR A 647 -13.88 -7.72 -4.72
CA TYR A 647 -13.23 -8.72 -5.58
C TYR A 647 -13.97 -8.95 -6.91
N ARG A 648 -15.31 -8.85 -6.93
CA ARG A 648 -16.08 -8.83 -8.18
C ARG A 648 -15.69 -7.64 -9.07
N MET A 649 -15.40 -6.46 -8.51
CA MET A 649 -14.90 -5.32 -9.29
C MET A 649 -13.49 -5.60 -9.84
N ILE A 650 -12.58 -6.19 -9.04
CA ILE A 650 -11.26 -6.66 -9.53
C ILE A 650 -11.42 -7.64 -10.70
N ARG A 651 -12.37 -8.58 -10.61
CA ARG A 651 -12.71 -9.52 -11.69
C ARG A 651 -13.28 -8.87 -12.95
N MET A 652 -13.94 -7.73 -12.86
CA MET A 652 -14.40 -6.98 -14.02
C MET A 652 -13.27 -6.13 -14.63
N LEU A 653 -12.39 -5.57 -13.80
CA LEU A 653 -11.21 -4.80 -14.18
C LEU A 653 -10.16 -5.64 -14.91
N LEU A 654 -9.84 -6.83 -14.39
CA LEU A 654 -8.85 -7.75 -14.97
C LEU A 654 -9.45 -8.59 -16.12
N THR A 655 -9.90 -7.91 -17.17
CA THR A 655 -10.42 -8.49 -18.40
C THR A 655 -9.83 -7.82 -19.64
N PRO A 656 -9.75 -8.48 -20.81
CA PRO A 656 -9.21 -7.88 -22.04
C PRO A 656 -9.95 -6.64 -22.59
N SER A 657 -11.06 -6.21 -21.97
CA SER A 657 -11.80 -4.99 -22.32
C SER A 657 -11.57 -3.83 -21.34
N LYS A 658 -10.97 -4.09 -20.17
CA LYS A 658 -10.67 -3.10 -19.11
C LYS A 658 -9.19 -3.10 -18.68
N THR A 659 -8.42 -4.13 -19.03
CA THR A 659 -6.97 -4.26 -18.83
C THR A 659 -6.32 -4.76 -20.13
N TYR A 660 -5.32 -4.04 -20.62
CA TYR A 660 -4.56 -4.36 -21.83
C TYR A 660 -3.53 -5.48 -21.63
N ASN A 661 -2.94 -5.97 -22.73
CA ASN A 661 -1.95 -7.06 -22.69
C ASN A 661 -0.72 -6.72 -21.83
N ASN A 662 -0.30 -5.45 -21.79
CA ASN A 662 0.77 -4.92 -20.94
C ASN A 662 0.30 -4.51 -19.52
N LEU A 663 -0.86 -4.99 -19.07
CA LEU A 663 -1.53 -4.66 -17.81
C LEU A 663 -1.89 -3.18 -17.59
N PHE A 664 -1.78 -2.29 -18.58
CA PHE A 664 -2.37 -0.95 -18.49
C PHE A 664 -3.90 -1.03 -18.39
N ASP A 665 -4.49 -0.18 -17.55
CA ASP A 665 -5.94 0.02 -17.49
C ASP A 665 -6.51 0.59 -18.80
N ALA A 666 -7.78 0.29 -19.07
CA ALA A 666 -8.50 0.76 -20.24
C ALA A 666 -9.79 1.47 -19.82
N HIS A 667 -9.84 2.79 -20.08
CA HIS A 667 -11.08 3.56 -20.04
C HIS A 667 -12.16 2.98 -20.99
N PRO A 668 -11.88 2.53 -22.24
CA PRO A 668 -10.69 2.80 -23.09
C PRO A 668 -10.65 4.25 -23.60
N PRO A 669 -9.51 4.77 -24.10
CA PRO A 669 -8.20 4.12 -24.31
C PRO A 669 -7.40 3.95 -23.00
N PHE A 670 -6.08 3.72 -23.09
CA PHE A 670 -5.19 3.72 -21.92
C PHE A 670 -5.33 5.01 -21.12
N GLN A 671 -5.70 4.82 -19.85
CA GLN A 671 -5.58 5.76 -18.74
C GLN A 671 -4.89 4.99 -17.60
N ILE A 672 -4.13 5.66 -16.74
CA ILE A 672 -3.34 4.99 -15.68
C ILE A 672 -4.05 4.95 -14.32
N ASP A 673 -5.05 5.83 -14.15
CA ASP A 673 -5.87 5.99 -12.95
C ASP A 673 -6.43 4.66 -12.43
N GLY A 674 -7.04 3.83 -13.29
CA GLY A 674 -7.56 2.52 -12.90
C GLY A 674 -6.51 1.53 -12.37
N ASN A 675 -5.25 1.61 -12.82
CA ASN A 675 -4.16 0.82 -12.22
C ASN A 675 -3.87 1.25 -10.77
N PHE A 676 -3.85 2.56 -10.51
CA PHE A 676 -3.55 3.11 -9.19
C PHE A 676 -4.73 2.96 -8.21
N GLY A 677 -5.95 3.21 -8.67
CA GLY A 677 -7.17 3.00 -7.88
C GLY A 677 -7.35 1.55 -7.45
N ALA A 678 -6.91 0.57 -8.25
CA ALA A 678 -6.94 -0.84 -7.86
C ALA A 678 -5.95 -1.17 -6.73
N VAL A 679 -4.74 -0.58 -6.72
CA VAL A 679 -3.79 -0.73 -5.61
C VAL A 679 -4.36 -0.15 -4.32
N SER A 680 -5.00 1.02 -4.40
CA SER A 680 -5.74 1.60 -3.27
C SER A 680 -6.86 0.68 -2.79
N GLY A 681 -7.63 0.10 -3.73
CA GLY A 681 -8.73 -0.81 -3.41
C GLY A 681 -8.28 -2.06 -2.66
N VAL A 682 -7.20 -2.71 -3.12
CA VAL A 682 -6.60 -3.86 -2.41
C VAL A 682 -6.05 -3.47 -1.04
N ASN A 683 -5.44 -2.28 -0.90
CA ASN A 683 -5.03 -1.77 0.41
C ASN A 683 -6.23 -1.60 1.34
N GLU A 684 -7.29 -0.91 0.90
CA GLU A 684 -8.51 -0.64 1.66
C GLU A 684 -9.34 -1.91 1.97
N MET A 685 -9.18 -2.99 1.20
CA MET A 685 -9.73 -4.32 1.52
C MET A 685 -8.98 -5.03 2.66
N LEU A 686 -7.66 -4.86 2.73
CA LEU A 686 -6.79 -5.50 3.71
C LEU A 686 -6.61 -4.68 4.99
N MET A 687 -6.63 -3.35 4.91
CA MET A 687 -6.42 -2.45 6.04
C MET A 687 -7.01 -1.05 5.76
N GLN A 688 -7.89 -0.61 6.67
CA GLN A 688 -8.42 0.76 6.73
C GLN A 688 -7.75 1.53 7.88
N SER A 689 -7.45 2.81 7.69
CA SER A 689 -6.77 3.64 8.73
C SER A 689 -7.41 5.01 8.99
N HIS A 690 -8.67 5.21 8.58
CA HIS A 690 -9.38 6.48 8.80
C HIS A 690 -9.91 6.62 10.24
N ASN A 691 -10.40 7.81 10.59
CA ASN A 691 -11.05 8.14 11.87
C ASN A 691 -10.28 7.65 13.12
N ASN A 692 -8.96 7.85 13.12
CA ASN A 692 -8.02 7.50 14.20
C ASN A 692 -8.02 6.01 14.62
N ARG A 693 -8.37 5.11 13.69
CA ARG A 693 -8.50 3.66 13.91
C ARG A 693 -7.84 2.87 12.77
N ILE A 694 -6.95 1.94 13.10
CA ILE A 694 -6.54 0.88 12.17
C ILE A 694 -7.59 -0.24 12.25
N ASN A 695 -8.17 -0.62 11.11
CA ASN A 695 -9.13 -1.72 10.98
C ASN A 695 -8.53 -2.75 10.04
N LEU A 696 -8.29 -3.97 10.52
CA LEU A 696 -7.60 -5.04 9.80
C LEU A 696 -8.59 -6.00 9.14
N LEU A 697 -8.26 -6.39 7.90
CA LEU A 697 -9.06 -7.26 7.03
C LEU A 697 -10.55 -6.82 6.88
N PRO A 698 -10.86 -5.52 6.76
CA PRO A 698 -12.23 -4.99 6.79
C PRO A 698 -13.11 -5.46 5.64
N ALA A 699 -12.52 -5.85 4.50
CA ALA A 699 -13.24 -6.36 3.34
C ALA A 699 -12.40 -7.45 2.62
N LEU A 700 -11.88 -8.42 3.38
CA LEU A 700 -11.21 -9.59 2.82
C LEU A 700 -12.24 -10.47 2.07
N PRO A 701 -12.05 -10.78 0.78
CA PRO A 701 -12.96 -11.63 0.03
C PRO A 701 -12.81 -13.11 0.39
N SER A 702 -13.89 -13.86 0.25
CA SER A 702 -13.93 -15.32 0.45
C SER A 702 -12.89 -16.07 -0.40
N GLN A 703 -12.58 -15.54 -1.59
CA GLN A 703 -11.57 -16.10 -2.49
C GLN A 703 -10.14 -16.05 -1.91
N TRP A 704 -9.81 -15.09 -1.04
CA TRP A 704 -8.48 -14.94 -0.44
C TRP A 704 -8.44 -15.56 0.95
N ALA A 705 -8.93 -16.80 1.09
CA ALA A 705 -9.05 -17.48 2.38
C ALA A 705 -7.72 -17.57 3.17
N ASN A 706 -6.57 -17.59 2.50
CA ASN A 706 -5.25 -17.56 3.15
C ASN A 706 -4.35 -16.55 2.43
N GLY A 707 -3.45 -15.89 3.15
CA GLY A 707 -2.50 -14.95 2.56
C GLY A 707 -1.70 -14.17 3.61
N SER A 708 -0.86 -13.26 3.12
CA SER A 708 -0.12 -12.33 3.96
C SER A 708 0.18 -11.00 3.27
N VAL A 709 0.42 -9.96 4.07
CA VAL A 709 0.90 -8.65 3.60
C VAL A 709 1.96 -8.10 4.55
N LYS A 710 2.96 -7.41 4.01
CA LYS A 710 4.01 -6.69 4.75
C LYS A 710 4.18 -5.31 4.14
N GLY A 711 4.44 -4.32 4.99
CA GLY A 711 4.97 -3.00 4.63
C GLY A 711 3.95 -1.96 4.19
N ILE A 712 2.65 -2.26 4.13
CA ILE A 712 1.62 -1.23 3.93
C ILE A 712 1.56 -0.31 5.14
N ARG A 713 1.32 0.99 4.92
CA ARG A 713 1.29 2.00 5.99
C ARG A 713 -0.13 2.37 6.38
N ALA A 714 -0.26 2.88 7.61
CA ALA A 714 -1.49 3.43 8.15
C ALA A 714 -1.28 4.84 8.71
N ARG A 715 -2.34 5.66 8.67
CA ARG A 715 -2.39 6.98 9.34
C ARG A 715 -2.08 6.84 10.82
N GLY A 716 -1.55 7.91 11.41
CA GLY A 716 -0.95 7.91 12.75
C GLY A 716 0.56 7.67 12.74
N GLY A 717 1.16 7.34 11.59
CA GLY A 717 2.58 7.00 11.47
C GLY A 717 2.87 5.56 11.89
N PHE A 718 2.14 4.61 11.30
CA PHE A 718 2.31 3.17 11.53
C PHE A 718 2.61 2.41 10.22
N GLU A 719 3.33 1.30 10.35
CA GLU A 719 3.62 0.35 9.28
C GLU A 719 3.16 -1.04 9.73
N ILE A 720 2.40 -1.74 8.89
CA ILE A 720 2.06 -3.16 9.10
C ILE A 720 3.31 -3.95 8.72
N ASP A 721 4.23 -4.15 9.67
CA ASP A 721 5.48 -4.87 9.41
C ASP A 721 5.20 -6.29 8.91
N SER A 722 4.17 -6.96 9.43
CA SER A 722 3.64 -8.18 8.83
C SER A 722 2.21 -8.42 9.29
N MET A 723 1.38 -9.02 8.43
CA MET A 723 0.05 -9.49 8.75
C MET A 723 -0.22 -10.78 7.97
N ALA A 724 -0.83 -11.77 8.62
CA ALA A 724 -1.16 -13.05 8.02
C ALA A 724 -2.58 -13.49 8.40
N TRP A 725 -3.23 -14.23 7.50
CA TRP A 725 -4.58 -14.74 7.69
C TRP A 725 -4.75 -16.14 7.10
N LYS A 726 -5.70 -16.90 7.65
CA LYS A 726 -5.97 -18.31 7.35
C LYS A 726 -7.46 -18.58 7.55
N GLY A 727 -8.10 -19.32 6.64
CA GLY A 727 -9.55 -19.56 6.67
C GLY A 727 -10.41 -18.27 6.70
N GLY A 728 -9.92 -17.16 6.13
CA GLY A 728 -10.57 -15.84 6.15
C GLY A 728 -10.43 -15.07 7.46
N LYS A 729 -9.73 -15.60 8.47
CA LYS A 729 -9.52 -14.97 9.79
C LYS A 729 -8.08 -14.47 9.95
N LEU A 730 -7.90 -13.32 10.61
CA LEU A 730 -6.59 -12.85 11.06
C LEU A 730 -5.95 -13.91 11.97
N THR A 731 -4.68 -14.25 11.75
CA THR A 731 -3.92 -15.15 12.65
C THR A 731 -2.79 -14.42 13.38
N TYR A 732 -2.18 -13.43 12.75
CA TYR A 732 -1.06 -12.67 13.31
C TYR A 732 -0.94 -11.28 12.67
N VAL A 733 -0.56 -10.29 13.46
CA VAL A 733 -0.15 -8.97 12.96
C VAL A 733 0.97 -8.36 13.80
N ALA A 734 1.96 -7.78 13.14
CA ALA A 734 3.02 -6.96 13.71
C ALA A 734 2.87 -5.52 13.22
N ILE A 735 2.59 -4.59 14.13
CA ILE A 735 2.45 -3.16 13.83
C ILE A 735 3.66 -2.41 14.39
N LYS A 736 4.41 -1.77 13.49
CA LYS A 736 5.57 -0.96 13.81
C LYS A 736 5.13 0.50 13.95
N SER A 737 5.39 1.08 15.12
CA SER A 737 5.24 2.53 15.31
C SER A 737 6.43 3.24 14.69
N LEU A 738 6.17 4.17 13.77
CA LEU A 738 7.23 5.01 13.19
C LEU A 738 7.50 6.23 14.08
N VAL A 739 6.45 6.80 14.69
CA VAL A 739 6.51 8.13 15.33
C VAL A 739 6.05 8.18 16.80
N GLY A 740 5.58 7.08 17.39
CA GLY A 740 5.18 7.02 18.81
C GLY A 740 3.74 7.44 19.12
N SER A 741 2.86 7.54 18.12
CA SER A 741 1.43 7.87 18.30
C SER A 741 0.68 6.84 19.17
N THR A 742 -0.54 7.17 19.59
CA THR A 742 -1.49 6.18 20.11
C THR A 742 -1.89 5.22 18.99
N LEU A 743 -1.62 3.92 19.18
CA LEU A 743 -2.11 2.86 18.32
C LEU A 743 -3.50 2.47 18.78
N ASN A 744 -4.50 2.66 17.91
CA ASN A 744 -5.82 2.06 18.04
C ASN A 744 -5.98 1.06 16.89
N VAL A 745 -6.16 -0.22 17.20
CA VAL A 745 -6.33 -1.28 16.20
C VAL A 745 -7.55 -2.14 16.51
N VAL A 746 -8.30 -2.50 15.47
CA VAL A 746 -9.46 -3.39 15.55
C VAL A 746 -9.41 -4.44 14.43
N SER A 747 -10.05 -5.59 14.68
CA SER A 747 -10.14 -6.72 13.74
C SER A 747 -11.45 -7.46 14.02
N GLY A 748 -12.49 -7.15 13.26
CA GLY A 748 -13.86 -7.56 13.60
C GLY A 748 -14.31 -6.96 14.94
N THR A 749 -14.71 -7.81 15.88
CA THR A 749 -15.09 -7.41 17.25
C THR A 749 -13.90 -7.07 18.14
N ASN A 750 -12.71 -7.65 17.88
CA ASN A 750 -11.51 -7.49 18.70
C ASN A 750 -10.93 -6.07 18.59
N LYS A 751 -10.42 -5.52 19.70
CA LYS A 751 -9.92 -4.13 19.78
C LYS A 751 -8.73 -4.04 20.75
N PHE A 752 -7.74 -3.22 20.41
CA PHE A 752 -6.61 -2.89 21.28
C PHE A 752 -6.24 -1.40 21.15
N SER A 753 -5.83 -0.77 22.26
CA SER A 753 -5.37 0.62 22.28
C SER A 753 -4.17 0.79 23.21
N THR A 754 -3.12 1.48 22.77
CA THR A 754 -1.96 1.84 23.62
C THR A 754 -1.14 3.01 23.07
N SER A 755 -0.46 3.76 23.93
CA SER A 755 0.56 4.74 23.53
C SER A 755 1.84 4.01 23.10
N THR A 756 2.40 4.35 21.92
CA THR A 756 3.53 3.59 21.37
C THR A 756 4.90 4.28 21.52
N VAL A 757 5.97 3.51 21.30
CA VAL A 757 7.36 4.00 21.28
C VAL A 757 7.85 4.02 19.82
N PRO A 758 8.46 5.11 19.33
CA PRO A 758 9.01 5.18 17.98
C PRO A 758 10.00 4.04 17.70
N GLY A 759 9.89 3.42 16.52
CA GLY A 759 10.68 2.27 16.10
C GLY A 759 10.30 0.93 16.72
N LYS A 760 9.42 0.88 17.74
CA LYS A 760 9.00 -0.38 18.36
C LYS A 760 7.93 -1.09 17.51
N VAL A 761 8.09 -2.41 17.39
CA VAL A 761 7.09 -3.34 16.86
C VAL A 761 6.21 -3.89 17.99
N TYR A 762 4.90 -3.93 17.74
CA TYR A 762 3.87 -4.51 18.61
C TYR A 762 3.29 -5.71 17.86
N GLU A 763 3.54 -6.90 18.39
CA GLU A 763 3.10 -8.16 17.78
C GLU A 763 1.85 -8.67 18.49
N PHE A 764 0.90 -9.17 17.70
CA PHE A 764 -0.41 -9.61 18.14
C PHE A 764 -0.81 -10.92 17.46
N ASP A 765 -1.63 -11.71 18.15
CA ASP A 765 -2.38 -12.82 17.56
C ASP A 765 -3.68 -12.35 16.88
N GLY A 766 -4.44 -13.30 16.32
CA GLY A 766 -5.71 -13.06 15.64
C GLY A 766 -6.81 -12.39 16.49
N ASN A 767 -6.70 -12.42 17.82
CA ASN A 767 -7.62 -11.74 18.73
C ASN A 767 -7.08 -10.38 19.24
N LEU A 768 -6.02 -9.86 18.61
CA LEU A 768 -5.33 -8.62 18.98
C LEU A 768 -4.74 -8.63 20.40
N LYS A 769 -4.38 -9.81 20.90
CA LYS A 769 -3.64 -9.94 22.17
C LYS A 769 -2.15 -9.81 21.92
N VAL A 770 -1.46 -8.96 22.71
CA VAL A 770 -0.02 -8.71 22.54
C VAL A 770 0.80 -9.94 22.88
N THR A 771 1.59 -10.42 21.92
CA THR A 771 2.40 -11.66 22.03
C THR A 771 3.87 -11.39 22.37
N ASN A 772 4.41 -10.21 22.04
CA ASN A 772 5.81 -9.84 22.31
C ASN A 772 6.05 -9.11 23.65
N ALA A 773 5.07 -9.17 24.56
CA ALA A 773 5.24 -8.75 25.95
C ALA A 773 5.74 -9.93 26.81
N PRO A 774 6.53 -9.69 27.88
CA PRO A 774 6.90 -10.75 28.81
C PRO A 774 5.66 -11.20 29.60
N PHE A 775 5.18 -12.41 29.33
CA PHE A 775 4.10 -13.04 30.08
C PHE A 775 4.58 -13.43 31.49
N GLU A 776 3.94 -12.88 32.52
CA GLU A 776 4.02 -13.48 33.85
C GLU A 776 3.09 -14.69 33.95
N PRO A 777 3.50 -15.80 34.60
CA PRO A 777 2.66 -16.98 34.73
C PRO A 777 1.50 -16.73 35.70
N LEU A 778 0.38 -17.38 35.42
CA LEU A 778 -0.75 -17.42 36.33
C LEU A 778 -0.43 -18.32 37.52
N GLU A 779 -0.50 -17.79 38.75
CA GLU A 779 -0.48 -18.61 39.97
C GLU A 779 -1.79 -19.42 40.05
N ILE A 780 -1.69 -20.74 40.23
CA ILE A 780 -2.87 -21.64 40.17
C ILE A 780 -3.71 -21.66 41.46
N THR A 781 -3.81 -20.53 42.15
CA THR A 781 -4.70 -20.38 43.33
C THR A 781 -6.17 -20.23 42.95
N ASP A 782 -6.44 -19.77 41.72
CA ASP A 782 -7.74 -19.30 41.26
C ASP A 782 -8.11 -19.87 39.87
N LYS A 783 -9.21 -19.38 39.29
CA LYS A 783 -9.61 -19.74 37.92
C LYS A 783 -8.64 -19.17 36.89
N ILE A 784 -8.25 -19.99 35.94
CA ILE A 784 -7.61 -19.59 34.69
C ILE A 784 -8.73 -19.32 33.69
N GLN A 785 -9.16 -18.07 33.57
CA GLN A 785 -10.15 -17.67 32.56
C GLN A 785 -9.61 -18.00 31.16
N ALA A 786 -10.45 -18.52 30.28
CA ALA A 786 -9.96 -19.15 29.04
C ALA A 786 -9.43 -18.11 28.03
N GLU A 787 -9.97 -16.90 28.02
CA GLU A 787 -9.45 -15.76 27.26
C GLU A 787 -8.06 -15.28 27.75
N ASN A 788 -7.59 -15.77 28.92
CA ASN A 788 -6.26 -15.48 29.47
C ASN A 788 -5.13 -16.40 28.97
N TYR A 789 -5.30 -17.04 27.80
CA TYR A 789 -4.21 -17.72 27.08
C TYR A 789 -3.05 -16.78 26.74
N VAL A 790 -1.86 -17.35 26.52
CA VAL A 790 -0.61 -16.64 26.15
C VAL A 790 -0.24 -16.83 24.67
N ALA A 791 -0.91 -17.76 23.98
CA ALA A 791 -0.91 -17.95 22.53
C ALA A 791 -2.10 -18.85 22.14
N MET A 792 -2.55 -18.77 20.89
CA MET A 792 -3.64 -19.60 20.34
C MET A 792 -3.52 -19.80 18.81
N ASP A 793 -4.27 -20.75 18.26
CA ASP A 793 -4.66 -20.80 16.84
C ASP A 793 -6.18 -21.08 16.74
N GLY A 794 -6.84 -20.47 15.75
CA GLY A 794 -8.26 -20.69 15.40
C GLY A 794 -9.35 -20.09 16.31
N VAL A 795 -9.18 -20.14 17.63
CA VAL A 795 -10.23 -19.74 18.60
C VAL A 795 -10.54 -18.24 18.58
N GLN A 796 -11.76 -17.87 18.97
CA GLN A 796 -12.18 -16.46 19.13
C GLN A 796 -12.52 -16.17 20.60
N ILE A 797 -12.32 -14.92 21.03
CA ILE A 797 -12.89 -14.41 22.28
C ILE A 797 -14.29 -13.89 21.96
N GLU A 798 -15.30 -14.31 22.73
CA GLU A 798 -16.66 -13.79 22.65
C GLU A 798 -17.27 -13.55 24.04
N GLU A 799 -18.41 -12.86 24.10
CA GLU A 799 -19.13 -12.58 25.34
C GLU A 799 -20.26 -13.61 25.53
N ASP A 800 -20.46 -14.06 26.77
CA ASP A 800 -21.62 -14.86 27.16
C ASP A 800 -22.88 -13.98 27.29
N SER A 801 -24.03 -14.61 27.53
CA SER A 801 -25.33 -13.94 27.67
C SER A 801 -25.43 -12.93 28.83
N LEU A 802 -24.38 -12.77 29.65
CA LEU A 802 -24.25 -11.77 30.71
C LEU A 802 -23.16 -10.72 30.42
N GLY A 803 -22.48 -10.78 29.27
CA GLY A 803 -21.35 -9.92 28.92
C GLY A 803 -19.99 -10.43 29.44
N THR A 804 -19.89 -11.71 29.81
CA THR A 804 -18.65 -12.30 30.36
C THR A 804 -17.78 -12.86 29.23
N PRO A 805 -16.52 -12.43 29.09
CA PRO A 805 -15.60 -13.03 28.11
C PRO A 805 -15.43 -14.53 28.33
N ASN A 806 -15.41 -15.27 27.22
CA ASN A 806 -15.08 -16.70 27.12
C ASN A 806 -14.38 -16.96 25.77
N ILE A 807 -13.92 -18.18 25.52
CA ILE A 807 -13.46 -18.58 24.18
C ILE A 807 -14.47 -19.50 23.50
N GLY A 808 -14.67 -19.27 22.20
CA GLY A 808 -15.64 -19.98 21.37
C GLY A 808 -15.22 -20.01 19.90
N TRP A 809 -16.17 -20.36 19.03
CA TRP A 809 -15.96 -20.59 17.59
C TRP A 809 -14.85 -21.60 17.27
N ILE A 810 -14.65 -22.55 18.19
CA ILE A 810 -13.57 -23.55 18.21
C ILE A 810 -13.87 -24.68 17.22
N ASN A 811 -12.89 -25.00 16.38
CA ASN A 811 -12.94 -25.99 15.29
C ASN A 811 -11.99 -27.17 15.60
N ASP A 812 -12.03 -28.24 14.80
CA ASP A 812 -11.07 -29.36 14.93
C ASP A 812 -9.62 -28.90 14.63
N GLY A 813 -8.72 -29.18 15.58
CA GLY A 813 -7.29 -28.82 15.50
C GLY A 813 -6.91 -27.46 16.09
N ASP A 814 -7.88 -26.64 16.49
CA ASP A 814 -7.64 -25.36 17.19
C ASP A 814 -6.96 -25.60 18.55
N TRP A 815 -6.30 -24.58 19.11
CA TRP A 815 -5.67 -24.70 20.43
C TRP A 815 -5.49 -23.37 21.17
N THR A 816 -5.41 -23.45 22.50
CA THR A 816 -4.93 -22.37 23.38
C THR A 816 -3.77 -22.83 24.26
N GLN A 817 -2.89 -21.92 24.65
CA GLN A 817 -1.74 -22.21 25.50
C GLN A 817 -1.71 -21.27 26.72
N TYR A 818 -1.28 -21.76 27.88
CA TYR A 818 -1.19 -20.97 29.12
C TYR A 818 0.18 -21.15 29.78
N TYR A 819 0.73 -20.08 30.34
CA TYR A 819 1.84 -20.15 31.30
C TYR A 819 1.27 -20.12 32.72
N VAL A 820 1.58 -21.16 33.50
CA VAL A 820 1.12 -21.31 34.89
C VAL A 820 2.29 -21.55 35.82
N ASN A 821 2.24 -21.06 37.06
CA ASN A 821 3.21 -21.42 38.09
C ASN A 821 2.61 -22.48 39.01
N ILE A 822 3.28 -23.63 39.10
CA ILE A 822 2.80 -24.79 39.88
C ILE A 822 3.54 -24.83 41.23
N PRO A 823 2.85 -24.68 42.37
CA PRO A 823 3.52 -24.50 43.67
C PRO A 823 4.20 -25.76 44.21
N ALA A 824 3.74 -26.96 43.80
CA ALA A 824 4.33 -28.24 44.20
C ALA A 824 4.17 -29.29 43.09
N ALA A 825 5.12 -30.22 42.97
CA ALA A 825 4.99 -31.32 42.02
C ALA A 825 3.96 -32.34 42.54
N GLY A 826 3.00 -32.75 41.71
CA GLY A 826 1.94 -33.65 42.14
C GLY A 826 0.83 -33.89 41.12
N SER A 827 -0.23 -34.56 41.58
CA SER A 827 -1.47 -34.77 40.83
C SER A 827 -2.43 -33.60 41.05
N TYR A 828 -3.01 -33.12 39.96
CA TYR A 828 -3.96 -32.03 39.90
C TYR A 828 -5.25 -32.50 39.22
N VAL A 829 -6.39 -32.14 39.78
CA VAL A 829 -7.67 -32.19 39.07
C VAL A 829 -7.73 -30.93 38.20
N LEU A 830 -7.63 -31.15 36.88
CA LEU A 830 -7.96 -30.15 35.89
C LEU A 830 -9.49 -30.18 35.69
N THR A 831 -10.14 -29.06 35.94
CA THR A 831 -11.55 -28.82 35.62
C THR A 831 -11.64 -27.76 34.54
N GLY A 832 -12.52 -27.93 33.55
CA GLY A 832 -12.92 -26.88 32.61
C GLY A 832 -14.42 -26.65 32.66
N ARG A 833 -14.87 -25.39 32.74
CA ARG A 833 -16.28 -25.02 32.53
C ARG A 833 -16.52 -24.82 31.04
N VAL A 834 -17.34 -25.70 30.47
CA VAL A 834 -17.56 -25.87 29.03
C VAL A 834 -19.05 -25.81 28.69
N ALA A 835 -19.38 -25.38 27.49
CA ALA A 835 -20.71 -25.43 26.90
C ALA A 835 -20.60 -25.90 25.44
N THR A 836 -21.68 -26.47 24.88
CA THR A 836 -21.70 -26.81 23.46
C THR A 836 -23.12 -26.86 22.89
N GLY A 837 -23.25 -26.50 21.61
CA GLY A 837 -24.43 -26.79 20.78
C GLY A 837 -24.15 -27.80 19.66
N SER A 838 -23.04 -28.52 19.75
CA SER A 838 -22.64 -29.64 18.87
C SER A 838 -23.62 -30.81 18.97
N GLU A 839 -23.79 -31.60 17.90
CA GLU A 839 -24.46 -32.91 17.97
C GLU A 839 -23.47 -34.04 18.32
N LYS A 840 -22.16 -33.80 18.17
CA LYS A 840 -21.09 -34.75 18.49
C LYS A 840 -20.37 -34.41 19.79
N GLU A 841 -19.83 -35.44 20.44
CA GLU A 841 -18.85 -35.26 21.52
C GLU A 841 -17.55 -34.69 20.95
N SER A 842 -17.00 -33.68 21.62
CA SER A 842 -15.68 -33.11 21.32
C SER A 842 -14.74 -33.23 22.52
N VAL A 843 -13.44 -33.04 22.28
CA VAL A 843 -12.39 -33.44 23.21
C VAL A 843 -11.35 -32.34 23.36
N ILE A 844 -10.96 -32.03 24.60
CA ILE A 844 -9.87 -31.09 24.91
C ILE A 844 -8.67 -31.89 25.44
N THR A 845 -7.62 -32.03 24.64
CA THR A 845 -6.39 -32.73 25.01
C THR A 845 -5.34 -31.75 25.53
N VAL A 846 -4.78 -32.00 26.70
CA VAL A 846 -3.81 -31.11 27.36
C VAL A 846 -2.41 -31.71 27.31
N THR A 847 -1.43 -30.93 26.85
CA THR A 847 -0.04 -31.32 26.67
C THR A 847 0.93 -30.38 27.41
N ASP A 848 2.11 -30.89 27.76
CA ASP A 848 3.22 -30.05 28.25
C ASP A 848 4.07 -29.46 27.11
N SER A 849 5.11 -28.70 27.47
CA SER A 849 6.05 -28.05 26.54
C SER A 849 6.80 -29.00 25.59
N THR A 850 6.76 -30.31 25.82
CA THR A 850 7.36 -31.35 24.96
C THR A 850 6.34 -32.02 24.02
N GLY A 851 5.06 -31.65 24.10
CA GLY A 851 3.96 -32.29 23.37
C GLY A 851 3.45 -33.58 24.03
N LYS A 852 3.95 -33.94 25.22
CA LYS A 852 3.48 -35.09 25.98
C LYS A 852 2.07 -34.80 26.52
N ILE A 853 1.12 -35.70 26.23
CA ILE A 853 -0.24 -35.66 26.79
C ILE A 853 -0.20 -35.85 28.32
N LEU A 854 -0.86 -34.95 29.02
CA LEU A 854 -1.01 -34.93 30.48
C LEU A 854 -2.38 -35.44 30.94
N GLY A 855 -3.41 -35.22 30.12
CA GLY A 855 -4.77 -35.68 30.32
C GLY A 855 -5.74 -35.03 29.33
N THR A 856 -7.01 -35.40 29.45
CA THR A 856 -8.04 -35.11 28.45
C THR A 856 -9.38 -34.82 29.12
N LEU A 857 -10.09 -33.77 28.66
CA LEU A 857 -11.47 -33.45 29.03
C LEU A 857 -12.41 -33.86 27.88
N SER A 858 -13.54 -34.46 28.23
CA SER A 858 -14.65 -34.76 27.31
C SER A 858 -15.68 -33.63 27.35
N VAL A 859 -16.18 -33.22 26.19
CA VAL A 859 -17.30 -32.26 26.03
C VAL A 859 -18.46 -32.98 25.36
N ASP A 860 -19.22 -33.67 26.21
CA ASP A 860 -20.45 -34.41 25.89
C ASP A 860 -21.64 -33.45 25.65
N PRO A 861 -22.31 -33.51 24.49
CA PRO A 861 -23.48 -32.68 24.19
C PRO A 861 -24.73 -33.09 24.97
N ALA A 862 -24.82 -34.30 25.54
CA ALA A 862 -25.93 -34.68 26.41
C ALA A 862 -25.95 -33.91 27.76
N LYS A 863 -24.90 -33.15 28.06
CA LYS A 863 -24.77 -32.33 29.28
C LYS A 863 -25.01 -30.83 29.08
N SER A 864 -25.25 -30.36 27.84
CA SER A 864 -25.41 -28.94 27.50
C SER A 864 -26.53 -28.75 26.49
N LYS A 865 -27.33 -27.68 26.61
CA LYS A 865 -28.44 -27.34 25.71
C LYS A 865 -28.11 -26.20 24.75
N GLY A 866 -26.83 -25.88 24.58
CA GLY A 866 -26.34 -24.85 23.67
C GLY A 866 -25.08 -24.15 24.18
N TRP A 867 -24.51 -23.29 23.34
CA TRP A 867 -23.21 -22.59 23.52
C TRP A 867 -23.05 -21.74 24.79
N ASN A 868 -24.07 -21.63 25.64
CA ASN A 868 -24.08 -20.88 26.90
C ASN A 868 -24.70 -21.69 28.08
N ASP A 869 -25.04 -22.97 27.88
CA ASP A 869 -25.55 -23.86 28.94
C ASP A 869 -24.38 -24.64 29.56
N TRP A 870 -23.68 -23.94 30.45
CA TRP A 870 -22.36 -24.32 30.97
C TRP A 870 -22.39 -25.43 32.03
N TYR A 871 -21.52 -26.43 31.89
CA TYR A 871 -21.24 -27.45 32.91
C TYR A 871 -19.73 -27.65 33.13
N GLU A 872 -19.35 -28.42 34.15
CA GLU A 872 -17.94 -28.71 34.45
C GLU A 872 -17.53 -30.11 33.96
N SER A 873 -16.49 -30.18 33.12
CA SER A 873 -15.77 -31.41 32.77
C SER A 873 -14.47 -31.49 33.56
N SER A 874 -13.98 -32.68 33.92
CA SER A 874 -12.78 -32.81 34.78
C SER A 874 -11.95 -34.07 34.51
N THR A 875 -10.64 -33.96 34.70
CA THR A 875 -9.66 -35.03 34.51
C THR A 875 -8.49 -34.90 35.50
N LYS A 876 -7.70 -35.96 35.71
CA LYS A 876 -6.49 -35.90 36.55
C LYS A 876 -5.24 -35.79 35.69
N ILE A 877 -4.40 -34.81 35.98
CA ILE A 877 -3.10 -34.59 35.31
C ILE A 877 -1.96 -34.56 36.34
N THR A 878 -0.73 -34.86 35.92
CA THR A 878 0.46 -34.78 36.79
C THR A 878 1.39 -33.68 36.31
N LEU A 879 1.76 -32.75 37.20
CA LEU A 879 2.57 -31.57 36.88
C LEU A 879 3.82 -31.49 37.79
N PRO A 880 4.98 -31.07 37.27
CA PRO A 880 6.13 -30.67 38.08
C PRO A 880 5.97 -29.23 38.61
N ALA A 881 6.71 -28.90 39.67
CA ALA A 881 6.69 -27.56 40.28
C ALA A 881 7.36 -26.49 39.39
N GLY A 882 7.03 -25.23 39.64
CA GLY A 882 7.55 -24.06 38.92
C GLY A 882 6.75 -23.71 37.66
N LYS A 883 7.31 -22.84 36.82
CA LYS A 883 6.67 -22.34 35.59
C LYS A 883 6.47 -23.49 34.58
N GLN A 884 5.22 -23.83 34.28
CA GLN A 884 4.82 -24.79 33.24
C GLN A 884 4.18 -24.08 32.05
N LYS A 885 4.26 -24.72 30.88
CA LYS A 885 3.55 -24.32 29.65
C LYS A 885 2.58 -25.45 29.30
N LEU A 886 1.29 -25.15 29.27
CA LEU A 886 0.22 -26.10 28.98
C LEU A 886 -0.48 -25.72 27.68
N THR A 887 -0.56 -26.64 26.72
CA THR A 887 -1.32 -26.44 25.48
C THR A 887 -2.57 -27.33 25.50
N PHE A 888 -3.72 -26.72 25.25
CA PHE A 888 -5.05 -27.30 25.22
C PHE A 888 -5.50 -27.32 23.74
N THR A 889 -5.55 -28.51 23.14
CA THR A 889 -5.95 -28.70 21.74
C THR A 889 -7.36 -29.29 21.68
N TYR A 890 -8.21 -28.73 20.82
CA TYR A 890 -9.61 -29.12 20.66
C TYR A 890 -9.77 -30.03 19.43
N THR A 891 -10.51 -31.12 19.57
CA THR A 891 -10.72 -32.08 18.47
C THR A 891 -12.15 -32.66 18.46
N GLY A 892 -12.72 -32.90 17.27
CA GLY A 892 -14.06 -33.48 17.09
C GLY A 892 -14.56 -33.48 15.64
N GLU A 893 -15.78 -33.97 15.41
CA GLU A 893 -16.33 -34.19 14.06
C GLU A 893 -17.23 -33.06 13.52
N ASP A 894 -17.80 -32.23 14.38
CA ASP A 894 -18.70 -31.12 13.99
C ASP A 894 -17.93 -29.81 13.73
N THR A 895 -18.51 -28.92 12.92
CA THR A 895 -17.88 -27.64 12.51
C THR A 895 -17.46 -26.76 13.68
N TYR A 896 -18.26 -26.72 14.75
CA TYR A 896 -17.94 -26.02 15.99
C TYR A 896 -18.06 -27.00 17.15
N LEU A 897 -17.06 -27.00 18.04
CA LEU A 897 -16.86 -28.07 19.03
C LEU A 897 -17.42 -27.73 20.41
N CYS A 898 -17.01 -26.60 20.98
CA CYS A 898 -17.38 -26.15 22.31
C CYS A 898 -17.03 -24.67 22.53
N ASN A 899 -17.59 -24.10 23.60
CA ASN A 899 -17.09 -22.88 24.25
C ASN A 899 -16.46 -23.25 25.59
N VAL A 900 -15.50 -22.43 26.07
CA VAL A 900 -14.83 -22.59 27.37
C VAL A 900 -14.78 -21.24 28.10
N ASP A 901 -15.26 -21.22 29.35
CA ASP A 901 -15.26 -20.05 30.24
C ASP A 901 -13.95 -19.98 31.06
N TRP A 902 -13.60 -21.05 31.77
CA TRP A 902 -12.33 -21.15 32.50
C TRP A 902 -11.86 -22.59 32.69
N TYR A 903 -10.56 -22.70 32.93
CA TYR A 903 -9.89 -23.88 33.50
C TYR A 903 -9.55 -23.64 34.98
N ASN A 904 -9.38 -24.72 35.74
CA ASN A 904 -8.98 -24.67 37.15
C ASN A 904 -8.10 -25.89 37.47
N LEU A 905 -7.02 -25.69 38.23
CA LEU A 905 -6.03 -26.72 38.56
C LEU A 905 -5.97 -26.91 40.08
N LYS A 906 -6.91 -27.68 40.63
CA LYS A 906 -6.95 -27.97 42.08
C LYS A 906 -6.02 -29.14 42.39
N ALA A 907 -5.09 -28.95 43.32
CA ALA A 907 -4.25 -30.05 43.82
C ALA A 907 -5.12 -31.17 44.39
N ASP A 908 -4.86 -32.42 44.01
CA ASP A 908 -5.62 -33.57 44.49
C ASP A 908 -5.24 -33.87 45.96
N PRO A 909 -6.16 -33.68 46.94
CA PRO A 909 -5.81 -33.84 48.36
C PRO A 909 -5.41 -35.27 48.73
N THR A 910 -5.76 -36.27 47.90
CA THR A 910 -5.44 -37.69 48.11
C THR A 910 -4.09 -38.10 47.54
N ALA A 911 -3.44 -37.23 46.76
CA ALA A 911 -2.19 -37.51 46.04
C ALA A 911 -1.05 -36.52 46.36
N LEU A 912 -1.26 -35.59 47.30
CA LEU A 912 -0.19 -34.77 47.88
C LEU A 912 0.69 -35.63 48.81
N PRO A 913 2.03 -35.69 48.62
CA PRO A 913 2.92 -36.33 49.58
C PRO A 913 2.81 -35.65 50.95
N GLN A 914 2.64 -36.43 52.02
CA GLN A 914 2.59 -35.89 53.38
C GLN A 914 3.88 -35.12 53.69
N ALA A 915 3.72 -33.89 54.18
CA ALA A 915 4.83 -32.99 54.42
C ALA A 915 5.80 -33.52 55.49
N LYS A 916 7.07 -33.70 55.12
CA LYS A 916 8.15 -33.53 56.09
C LYS A 916 8.41 -32.04 56.24
N MET A 917 8.20 -31.54 57.46
CA MET A 917 8.41 -30.14 57.81
C MET A 917 9.88 -29.71 57.64
N HIS A 918 10.07 -28.50 57.12
CA HIS A 918 11.31 -27.73 57.07
C HIS A 918 12.57 -28.41 56.48
N ASN A 919 12.88 -28.05 55.24
CA ASN A 919 14.15 -27.37 54.99
C ASN A 919 13.81 -25.88 54.76
N ALA A 920 14.32 -24.99 55.60
CA ALA A 920 14.03 -23.55 55.43
C ALA A 920 14.71 -23.02 54.17
N SER A 921 14.04 -22.12 53.46
CA SER A 921 14.58 -21.48 52.26
C SER A 921 15.75 -20.56 52.61
N LEU A 922 16.66 -20.38 51.65
CA LEU A 922 17.80 -19.46 51.72
C LEU A 922 17.32 -18.06 52.15
N SER A 923 17.49 -17.76 53.43
CA SER A 923 17.13 -16.49 54.00
C SER A 923 18.38 -15.62 54.12
N VAL A 924 18.20 -14.35 53.79
CA VAL A 924 19.25 -13.34 53.80
C VAL A 924 18.62 -12.06 54.30
N SER A 925 19.25 -11.46 55.30
CA SER A 925 18.88 -10.18 55.90
C SER A 925 20.14 -9.33 56.09
N ARG A 926 19.99 -8.00 56.03
CA ARG A 926 21.05 -7.08 56.47
C ARG A 926 21.01 -6.99 57.99
N VAL A 927 22.16 -7.06 58.64
CA VAL A 927 22.27 -6.91 60.11
C VAL A 927 23.13 -5.68 60.46
N PRO A 928 22.91 -5.03 61.62
CA PRO A 928 23.69 -3.85 62.01
C PRO A 928 24.98 -4.28 62.73
N TYR A 929 26.14 -3.90 62.18
CA TYR A 929 27.44 -4.00 62.83
C TYR A 929 28.30 -2.77 62.53
N SER A 930 29.18 -2.40 63.45
CA SER A 930 29.93 -1.14 63.48
C SER A 930 31.26 -1.14 62.71
N HIS A 931 31.58 -2.20 61.96
CA HIS A 931 32.93 -2.44 61.41
C HIS A 931 32.97 -2.76 59.90
N ALA A 932 31.81 -2.81 59.23
CA ALA A 932 31.66 -3.15 57.82
C ALA A 932 30.61 -2.25 57.15
N SER A 933 30.78 -1.92 55.87
CA SER A 933 29.77 -1.14 55.11
C SER A 933 28.49 -1.95 54.83
N ILE A 934 28.64 -3.26 54.66
CA ILE A 934 27.56 -4.22 54.48
C ILE A 934 27.89 -5.47 55.30
N ALA A 935 27.01 -5.83 56.25
CA ALA A 935 27.01 -7.11 56.94
C ALA A 935 25.66 -7.80 56.71
N LEU A 936 25.70 -9.04 56.20
CA LEU A 936 24.52 -9.84 55.87
C LEU A 936 24.52 -11.12 56.69
N MET A 937 23.44 -11.41 57.40
CA MET A 937 23.21 -12.75 57.92
C MET A 937 22.62 -13.60 56.79
N VAL A 938 23.26 -14.72 56.49
CA VAL A 938 22.78 -15.73 55.55
C VAL A 938 22.46 -16.98 56.35
N ASN A 939 21.22 -17.45 56.29
CA ASN A 939 20.83 -18.74 56.84
C ASN A 939 20.37 -19.66 55.71
N ALA A 940 21.21 -20.65 55.43
CA ALA A 940 21.10 -21.63 54.36
C ALA A 940 21.29 -23.05 54.94
N PRO A 941 20.29 -23.61 55.67
CA PRO A 941 20.47 -24.80 56.49
C PRO A 941 21.09 -25.98 55.73
N ALA A 942 22.11 -26.59 56.35
CA ALA A 942 22.85 -27.75 55.84
C ALA A 942 23.49 -27.59 54.43
N ASN A 943 23.67 -26.36 53.93
CA ASN A 943 24.25 -26.10 52.61
C ASN A 943 25.40 -25.06 52.67
N ASP A 944 26.36 -25.22 51.76
CA ASP A 944 27.32 -24.16 51.44
C ASP A 944 26.62 -23.00 50.72
N TYR A 945 27.09 -21.78 50.96
CA TYR A 945 26.66 -20.59 50.23
C TYR A 945 27.83 -19.72 49.77
N VAL A 946 27.60 -18.94 48.72
CA VAL A 946 28.48 -17.85 48.27
C VAL A 946 27.66 -16.57 48.11
N VAL A 947 28.18 -15.46 48.66
CA VAL A 947 27.65 -14.12 48.45
C VAL A 947 28.55 -13.42 47.44
N HIS A 948 28.01 -12.97 46.32
CA HIS A 948 28.68 -12.06 45.38
C HIS A 948 28.09 -10.65 45.52
N LEU A 949 28.93 -9.65 45.75
CA LEU A 949 28.51 -8.25 45.78
C LEU A 949 28.85 -7.58 44.44
N VAL A 950 27.86 -6.91 43.83
CA VAL A 950 28.02 -6.09 42.61
C VAL A 950 27.50 -4.67 42.83
N GLY A 951 28.08 -3.68 42.16
CA GLY A 951 27.52 -2.32 42.10
C GLY A 951 26.31 -2.24 41.18
N VAL A 952 25.52 -1.16 41.28
CA VAL A 952 24.34 -0.92 40.42
C VAL A 952 24.64 -0.93 38.90
N ASN A 953 25.88 -0.62 38.51
CA ASN A 953 26.36 -0.70 37.13
C ASN A 953 26.87 -2.09 36.70
N GLY A 954 26.59 -3.14 37.48
CA GLY A 954 27.01 -4.52 37.22
C GLY A 954 28.47 -4.85 37.58
N LYS A 955 29.29 -3.87 38.00
CA LYS A 955 30.69 -4.12 38.37
C LYS A 955 30.79 -5.02 39.62
N PHE A 956 31.50 -6.14 39.52
CA PHE A 956 31.81 -7.00 40.65
C PHE A 956 32.73 -6.32 41.67
N ILE A 957 32.39 -6.48 42.96
CA ILE A 957 33.09 -5.87 44.10
C ILE A 957 33.88 -6.92 44.89
N GLY A 958 33.32 -8.11 45.08
CA GLY A 958 33.96 -9.21 45.80
C GLY A 958 32.97 -10.31 46.20
N SER A 959 33.48 -11.38 46.81
CA SER A 959 32.65 -12.50 47.28
C SER A 959 33.17 -13.16 48.55
N GLN A 960 32.25 -13.66 49.39
CA GLN A 960 32.54 -14.50 50.55
C GLN A 960 31.77 -15.82 50.48
N ARG A 961 32.23 -16.85 51.19
CA ARG A 961 31.58 -18.16 51.32
C ARG A 961 31.35 -18.50 52.78
N GLY A 962 30.31 -19.31 53.04
CA GLY A 962 30.02 -19.88 54.36
C GLY A 962 29.20 -21.16 54.22
N HIS A 963 28.79 -21.72 55.36
CA HIS A 963 27.97 -22.94 55.43
C HIS A 963 26.90 -22.78 56.50
N GLY A 964 25.68 -23.26 56.24
CA GLY A 964 24.59 -23.21 57.23
C GLY A 964 24.14 -21.77 57.50
N GLU A 965 24.16 -21.36 58.77
CA GLU A 965 23.95 -19.97 59.17
C GLU A 965 25.28 -19.28 59.45
N GLY A 966 25.50 -18.11 58.84
CA GLY A 966 26.73 -17.36 58.99
C GLY A 966 26.64 -15.91 58.48
N LEU A 967 27.60 -15.11 58.92
CA LEU A 967 27.73 -13.70 58.57
C LEU A 967 28.61 -13.54 57.32
N ALA A 968 28.19 -12.68 56.39
CA ALA A 968 28.99 -12.26 55.24
C ALA A 968 29.17 -10.74 55.24
N GLU A 969 30.42 -10.27 55.26
CA GLU A 969 30.78 -8.86 55.48
C GLU A 969 31.62 -8.28 54.34
N PHE A 970 31.31 -7.05 53.94
CA PHE A 970 32.00 -6.32 52.87
C PHE A 970 32.32 -4.89 53.33
N GLY A 971 33.52 -4.42 52.99
CA GLY A 971 34.05 -3.12 53.44
C GLY A 971 34.71 -3.14 54.82
N VAL A 972 35.06 -4.32 55.35
CA VAL A 972 35.81 -4.46 56.61
C VAL A 972 37.22 -3.88 56.43
N GLY A 973 37.63 -2.95 57.29
CA GLY A 973 38.95 -2.28 57.25
C GLY A 973 39.15 -1.25 56.13
N ALA A 974 38.43 -1.38 55.01
CA ALA A 974 38.39 -0.40 53.92
C ALA A 974 36.94 -0.23 53.44
N PRO A 975 36.22 0.83 53.87
CA PRO A 975 34.81 1.01 53.56
C PRO A 975 34.49 1.05 52.06
N LEU A 976 33.31 0.52 51.70
CA LEU A 976 32.72 0.72 50.39
C LEU A 976 32.23 2.18 50.24
N ALA A 977 32.26 2.69 49.02
CA ALA A 977 31.73 4.02 48.72
C ALA A 977 30.20 4.08 48.92
N PRO A 978 29.63 5.25 49.29
CA PRO A 978 28.19 5.45 49.31
C PRO A 978 27.55 5.19 47.93
N GLY A 979 26.42 4.50 47.91
CA GLY A 979 25.74 4.11 46.68
C GLY A 979 24.91 2.84 46.79
N MET A 980 24.33 2.42 45.65
CA MET A 980 23.51 1.21 45.55
C MET A 980 24.32 0.02 45.04
N TYR A 981 24.15 -1.11 45.73
CA TYR A 981 24.76 -2.40 45.45
C TYR A 981 23.69 -3.49 45.41
N PHE A 982 24.02 -4.64 44.80
CA PHE A 982 23.23 -5.85 44.88
C PHE A 982 24.10 -6.98 45.44
N ALA A 983 23.63 -7.63 46.50
CA ALA A 983 24.22 -8.87 46.99
C ALA A 983 23.44 -10.05 46.39
N ILE A 984 24.12 -10.88 45.61
CA ILE A 984 23.60 -12.10 45.00
C ILE A 984 24.12 -13.28 45.83
N VAL A 985 23.26 -13.82 46.69
CA VAL A 985 23.57 -15.01 47.49
C VAL A 985 23.11 -16.25 46.75
N LYS A 986 23.98 -17.26 46.62
CA LYS A 986 23.67 -18.57 46.04
C LYS A 986 23.96 -19.66 47.06
N SER A 987 23.07 -20.63 47.21
CA SER A 987 23.28 -21.84 48.02
C SER A 987 22.57 -23.02 47.37
N ALA A 988 23.32 -24.08 47.06
CA ALA A 988 22.88 -25.17 46.17
C ALA A 988 22.18 -24.63 44.91
N SER A 989 20.90 -24.95 44.69
CA SER A 989 20.07 -24.49 43.57
C SER A 989 19.33 -23.17 43.84
N GLN A 990 19.39 -22.62 45.06
CA GLN A 990 18.68 -21.40 45.46
C GLN A 990 19.55 -20.15 45.26
N GLN A 991 18.94 -19.07 44.77
CA GLN A 991 19.56 -17.76 44.70
C GLN A 991 18.62 -16.70 45.29
N LYS A 992 19.16 -15.79 46.12
CA LYS A 992 18.47 -14.60 46.59
C LYS A 992 19.30 -13.35 46.28
N THR A 993 18.74 -12.42 45.52
CA THR A 993 19.34 -11.11 45.23
C THR A 993 18.72 -10.06 46.14
N MET A 994 19.54 -9.28 46.85
CA MET A 994 19.09 -8.19 47.71
C MET A 994 19.74 -6.86 47.31
N LYS A 995 18.91 -5.85 47.07
CA LYS A 995 19.33 -4.46 46.86
C LYS A 995 19.76 -3.84 48.19
N LEU A 996 20.88 -3.15 48.22
CA LEU A 996 21.52 -2.60 49.40
C LEU A 996 22.02 -1.18 49.14
N THR A 997 21.83 -0.29 50.10
CA THR A 997 22.39 1.07 50.06
C THR A 997 23.48 1.21 51.12
N VAL A 998 24.67 1.63 50.70
CA VAL A 998 25.69 2.19 51.59
C VAL A 998 25.48 3.70 51.59
N HIS A 999 25.51 4.30 52.78
CA HIS A 999 25.35 5.74 53.00
C HIS A 999 26.70 6.35 53.41
#